data_AF-A0A258AYT8-F1
#
_entry.id   AF-A0A258AYT8-F1
#
_cell.length_a   1.000
_cell.length_b   1.000
_cell.length_c   1.000
_cell.angle_alpha   90.00
_cell.angle_beta   90.00
_cell.angle_gamma   90.00
#
_symmetry.space_group_name_H-M   'P 1'
#
loop_
_entity.id
_entity.type
_entity.pdbx_description
1 polymer ?
#
loop_
_entity_poly.entity_id
_entity_poly.type
_entity_poly.pdbx_seq_one_letter_code
_entity_poly.pdbx_strand_id
1 'polypeptide(L)'
;MRALLSLLFVSCFTSVNAQTPAPSDDKLPVRERERRVYVPFDELEKVFKDGGKGVFLPYREFLDLWNELTLKRAEDEKPPPAAAVLAKAEYTGRVEGDSVILDAKITAESFQKGWVLLPLTEKAAPGIGEAETGKAVLRSRADGSDLMLPEKGVYEITLKIYAPIIRSAGKSHVTLNLPRAAVSRLSITVPGEGLEFELNPAAAFTAQVEAGQTQFACFFGAGSQQNIAWGAAQAVTQMSPLVLAQHKLTTQIGIGSVATTADIALRILRAPINELKIGLPADQEILGVTGAGIKEWKIETVTGKAGRKTLVVLPEKPLRDDYALKLQLEGPVAKLPAEVSVPDIEVIGAAQANGEVVVGAEAQLDVTPKTLTSTTRSLAGDSRSQVGTFRILRQPYQLTLDVTEAKPQVEASSLTKLNVRREAATLSTEFSYTVRRVGIFETRLTPPAGWTITDVKGQIESWNMEGADLVIKLPKQIAGDFKFTLTARQTRTQATADVVLPVFMLQNVTRHEALVGAVIHSSLEPNTKDIGDFQQEDVSAVHLQNEANATELAFRYRDTAKPATLSLKSRSSQVSVEVLTLVEVKEQSTRHTWTLAFDVAYAATDRFVLAVPKEVAGEIRFVDPQVKEINKAYQPPQPVTLPDAASYALWEVVLRSERQGSFSLSLNLERPIALEAGKTGKMDLFHVHVPGAFQETGQVAVVKADSLEIRKAEPETLEEIDARELRGELQRPGIFLAYKYRSLPIKLSVELAKNSFIPVPQAVITHADLTTAVATDKAQTTEVIYWVKNNDLQFLVVKLPQGSRLQSDVFVNREAQQPMRREGSEDMLVRLPSGDAARVAFPVRFVFESPSPYPGEKLGWWGSIAVAAPQVADVGIMETRHTLFLPANEWHYTGFSGPLSPESRNRSWRMMQSIVNEVLPAFGPQLDTLDDAQQSQMPDIDSDVRTLYGSQVQQQGHREVLHRLGPPAEIGVTFRGRRITFFYQALAFLVSLIAGVRCWNRSPQEKLRYLAIFGLGAMLLTGLFSAANVPVLLASMLAAFILLLAWVFRSVLSLALRTWQWLNSSWTKRRATPPPPPAPPPIPPTNPTPAAQ
;
A
#
# COMPACT_ATOMS: atom_id res chain seq x y z
N MET A 1 -17.09 15.58 -59.38
CA MET A 1 -17.93 15.93 -58.21
C MET A 1 -17.28 15.58 -56.85
N ARG A 2 -16.06 15.01 -56.81
CA ARG A 2 -15.32 14.71 -55.57
C ARG A 2 -14.37 15.82 -55.07
N ALA A 3 -14.20 16.92 -55.80
CA ALA A 3 -13.10 17.88 -55.54
C ALA A 3 -13.52 19.26 -55.03
N LEU A 4 -14.82 19.53 -54.79
CA LEU A 4 -15.30 20.89 -54.48
C LEU A 4 -15.98 21.06 -53.11
N LEU A 5 -16.04 20.00 -52.28
CA LEU A 5 -16.71 20.04 -50.98
C LEU A 5 -15.78 19.81 -49.76
N SER A 6 -14.48 19.63 -49.98
CA SER A 6 -13.49 19.32 -48.94
C SER A 6 -12.92 20.56 -48.22
N LEU A 7 -13.50 21.76 -48.42
CA LEU A 7 -12.90 23.03 -47.97
C LEU A 7 -13.72 23.81 -46.93
N LEU A 8 -14.70 23.19 -46.24
CA LEU A 8 -15.63 23.94 -45.38
C LEU A 8 -15.84 23.44 -43.93
N PHE A 9 -15.09 22.45 -43.44
CA PHE A 9 -15.29 21.96 -42.06
C PHE A 9 -13.99 21.51 -41.37
N VAL A 10 -13.07 22.44 -41.10
CA VAL A 10 -12.13 22.34 -39.97
C VAL A 10 -11.93 23.74 -39.37
N SER A 11 -12.78 24.12 -38.41
CA SER A 11 -12.57 25.28 -37.53
C SER A 11 -13.06 24.93 -36.13
N CYS A 12 -12.36 25.43 -35.10
CA CYS A 12 -12.56 25.23 -33.65
C CYS A 12 -11.96 23.96 -33.03
N PHE A 13 -10.72 24.04 -32.53
CA PHE A 13 -10.44 24.10 -31.08
C PHE A 13 -9.02 24.67 -30.83
N THR A 14 -8.98 25.65 -29.93
CA THR A 14 -7.91 26.54 -29.42
C THR A 14 -6.86 25.81 -28.56
N SER A 15 -5.56 25.89 -28.83
CA SER A 15 -4.54 26.92 -28.44
C SER A 15 -3.96 26.80 -27.02
N VAL A 16 -2.71 26.32 -26.91
CA VAL A 16 -1.76 26.70 -25.84
C VAL A 16 -0.39 26.95 -26.49
N ASN A 17 0.22 28.05 -26.06
CA ASN A 17 1.34 28.79 -26.62
C ASN A 17 2.68 28.08 -26.39
N ALA A 18 3.51 27.94 -27.44
CA ALA A 18 4.90 27.49 -27.33
C ALA A 18 5.83 28.63 -27.80
N GLN A 19 6.51 29.27 -26.85
CA GLN A 19 7.66 30.13 -27.10
C GLN A 19 8.93 29.29 -27.03
N THR A 20 9.72 29.34 -28.09
CA THR A 20 11.07 28.77 -28.17
C THR A 20 12.08 29.69 -27.48
N PRO A 21 13.05 29.12 -26.73
CA PRO A 21 14.39 29.69 -26.72
C PRO A 21 15.43 28.68 -27.20
N ALA A 22 16.48 29.20 -27.83
CA ALA A 22 17.77 28.56 -28.11
C ALA A 22 18.88 29.57 -27.72
N PRO A 23 20.16 29.18 -27.65
CA PRO A 23 20.77 28.11 -26.86
C PRO A 23 21.81 28.69 -25.87
N SER A 24 22.02 28.08 -24.70
CA SER A 24 23.22 28.33 -23.88
C SER A 24 24.08 27.07 -23.87
N ASP A 25 25.27 27.23 -24.42
CA ASP A 25 26.34 26.24 -24.53
C ASP A 25 26.96 26.05 -23.15
N ASP A 26 26.60 24.95 -22.47
CA ASP A 26 27.28 24.51 -21.26
C ASP A 26 27.41 22.99 -21.33
N LYS A 27 28.64 22.52 -21.61
CA LYS A 27 28.98 21.10 -21.67
C LYS A 27 28.87 20.50 -20.28
N LEU A 28 27.70 19.97 -19.95
CA LEU A 28 27.51 19.05 -18.84
C LEU A 28 28.34 17.77 -19.09
N PRO A 29 29.06 17.24 -18.09
CA PRO A 29 29.80 16.00 -18.23
C PRO A 29 28.83 14.83 -18.45
N VAL A 30 29.17 13.93 -19.37
CA VAL A 30 28.41 12.72 -19.68
C VAL A 30 28.21 11.92 -18.40
N ARG A 31 26.96 11.88 -17.90
CA ARG A 31 26.55 10.95 -16.84
C ARG A 31 26.42 9.56 -17.45
N GLU A 32 27.33 8.66 -17.13
CA GLU A 32 27.16 7.25 -17.46
C GLU A 32 25.90 6.71 -16.77
N ARG A 33 24.94 6.26 -17.57
CA ARG A 33 23.69 5.66 -17.09
C ARG A 33 23.97 4.25 -16.57
N GLU A 34 23.48 3.98 -15.35
CA GLU A 34 23.37 2.63 -14.77
C GLU A 34 22.78 1.65 -15.80
N ARG A 35 23.51 0.58 -16.14
CA ARG A 35 23.02 -0.52 -16.97
C ARG A 35 22.65 -1.69 -16.06
N ARG A 36 21.35 -1.94 -15.90
CA ARG A 36 20.85 -3.18 -15.27
C ARG A 36 20.76 -4.27 -16.32
N VAL A 37 21.49 -5.37 -16.11
CA VAL A 37 21.44 -6.56 -16.97
C VAL A 37 20.94 -7.72 -16.12
N TYR A 38 19.83 -8.33 -16.53
CA TYR A 38 19.31 -9.54 -15.89
C TYR A 38 19.97 -10.76 -16.52
N VAL A 39 20.68 -11.54 -15.72
CA VAL A 39 21.37 -12.76 -16.15
C VAL A 39 20.72 -13.95 -15.44
N PRO A 40 20.23 -14.97 -16.18
CA PRO A 40 19.78 -16.23 -15.58
C PRO A 40 20.90 -16.87 -14.76
N PHE A 41 20.56 -17.50 -13.62
CA PHE A 41 21.54 -18.04 -12.67
C PHE A 41 22.56 -18.99 -13.33
N ASP A 42 22.11 -19.80 -14.29
CA ASP A 42 22.91 -20.77 -15.02
C ASP A 42 23.94 -20.13 -15.97
N GLU A 43 23.78 -18.84 -16.30
CA GLU A 43 24.67 -18.10 -17.19
C GLU A 43 25.60 -17.12 -16.44
N LEU A 44 25.51 -17.06 -15.11
CA LEU A 44 26.28 -16.16 -14.26
C LEU A 44 27.80 -16.34 -14.44
N GLU A 45 28.25 -17.58 -14.69
CA GLU A 45 29.67 -17.90 -14.90
C GLU A 45 30.26 -17.27 -16.18
N LYS A 46 29.43 -16.98 -17.19
CA LYS A 46 29.88 -16.34 -18.45
C LYS A 46 30.25 -14.87 -18.24
N VAL A 47 29.61 -14.18 -17.29
CA VAL A 47 29.85 -12.75 -17.00
C VAL A 47 31.27 -12.50 -16.47
N PHE A 48 31.88 -13.48 -15.81
CA PHE A 48 33.22 -13.37 -15.22
C PHE A 48 34.37 -13.69 -16.19
N LYS A 49 34.10 -14.35 -17.33
CA LYS A 49 35.16 -14.79 -18.26
C LYS A 49 35.58 -13.71 -19.27
N ASP A 50 34.69 -12.78 -19.63
CA ASP A 50 34.92 -11.82 -20.72
C ASP A 50 35.25 -10.38 -20.27
N GLY A 51 35.13 -10.04 -18.98
CA GLY A 51 35.38 -8.69 -18.47
C GLY A 51 36.13 -8.71 -17.14
N GLY A 52 37.44 -8.53 -17.18
CA GLY A 52 38.35 -8.72 -16.04
C GLY A 52 37.93 -8.03 -14.73
N LYS A 53 38.05 -8.81 -13.64
CA LYS A 53 38.09 -8.43 -12.20
C LYS A 53 36.95 -7.53 -11.70
N GLY A 54 35.84 -8.15 -11.31
CA GLY A 54 34.81 -7.55 -10.44
C GLY A 54 34.76 -8.21 -9.06
N VAL A 55 34.34 -7.45 -8.04
CA VAL A 55 34.13 -7.93 -6.66
C VAL A 55 32.62 -8.13 -6.44
N PHE A 56 32.23 -9.23 -5.80
CA PHE A 56 30.84 -9.48 -5.44
C PHE A 56 30.49 -8.67 -4.19
N LEU A 57 29.58 -7.71 -4.33
CA LEU A 57 29.09 -6.87 -3.24
C LEU A 57 27.57 -7.08 -3.09
N PRO A 58 27.06 -7.29 -1.86
CA PRO A 58 25.64 -7.12 -1.59
C PRO A 58 25.17 -5.77 -2.10
N TYR A 59 23.99 -5.70 -2.72
CA TYR A 59 23.47 -4.48 -3.36
C TYR A 59 23.45 -3.26 -2.42
N ARG A 60 23.28 -3.49 -1.12
CA ARG A 60 23.36 -2.46 -0.08
C ARG A 60 24.76 -1.87 0.06
N GLU A 61 25.80 -2.70 0.13
CA GLU A 61 27.20 -2.24 0.22
C GLU A 61 27.64 -1.51 -1.05
N PHE A 62 27.15 -1.95 -2.22
CA PHE A 62 27.34 -1.21 -3.47
C PHE A 62 26.74 0.20 -3.38
N LEU A 63 25.52 0.35 -2.87
CA LEU A 63 24.88 1.65 -2.71
C LEU A 63 25.61 2.54 -1.70
N ASP A 64 26.09 1.97 -0.59
CA ASP A 64 26.82 2.72 0.43
C ASP A 64 28.15 3.24 -0.13
N LEU A 65 28.93 2.39 -0.82
CA LEU A 65 30.17 2.79 -1.49
C LEU A 65 29.93 3.78 -2.65
N TRP A 66 28.84 3.59 -3.40
CA TRP A 66 28.46 4.48 -4.50
C TRP A 66 28.10 5.88 -4.01
N ASN A 67 27.38 5.97 -2.89
CA ASN A 67 27.01 7.23 -2.26
C ASN A 67 28.22 7.96 -1.65
N GLU A 68 29.20 7.21 -1.14
CA GLU A 68 30.45 7.77 -0.62
C GLU A 68 31.37 8.31 -1.74
N LEU A 69 31.35 7.69 -2.92
CA LEU A 69 32.14 8.08 -4.11
C LEU A 69 31.52 9.20 -4.96
N THR A 70 30.21 9.44 -4.87
CA THR A 70 29.52 10.46 -5.70
C THR A 70 29.65 11.89 -5.18
N LEU A 71 30.25 12.11 -4.01
CA LEU A 71 30.63 13.42 -3.49
C LEU A 71 32.11 13.72 -3.78
N LYS A 72 32.43 14.08 -5.04
CA LYS A 72 33.78 14.54 -5.42
C LYS A 72 34.05 15.96 -4.90
N ARG A 73 35.13 16.10 -4.11
CA ARG A 73 35.82 17.38 -3.84
C ARG A 73 36.53 17.85 -5.13
N ALA A 74 36.30 19.10 -5.51
CA ALA A 74 37.10 19.81 -6.50
C ALA A 74 38.43 20.25 -5.85
N GLU A 75 39.55 20.06 -6.56
CA GLU A 75 40.83 20.67 -6.22
C GLU A 75 40.77 22.16 -6.53
N ASP A 76 40.62 22.98 -5.49
CA ASP A 76 40.91 24.40 -5.56
C ASP A 76 42.44 24.59 -5.59
N GLU A 77 43.00 25.05 -6.71
CA GLU A 77 44.29 25.77 -6.71
C GLU A 77 44.08 27.06 -5.91
N LYS A 78 44.18 26.94 -4.58
CA LYS A 78 44.09 28.07 -3.67
C LYS A 78 45.23 29.05 -4.03
N PRO A 79 44.94 30.34 -4.25
CA PRO A 79 45.99 31.33 -4.39
C PRO A 79 46.91 31.25 -3.16
N PRO A 80 48.23 31.44 -3.33
CA PRO A 80 49.16 31.32 -2.22
C PRO A 80 48.68 32.22 -1.06
N PRO A 81 48.78 31.76 0.19
CA PRO A 81 48.19 32.45 1.35
C PRO A 81 48.75 33.86 1.58
N ALA A 82 49.84 34.22 0.90
CA ALA A 82 50.36 35.59 0.79
C ALA A 82 50.74 35.91 -0.67
N ALA A 83 50.53 37.17 -1.08
CA ALA A 83 50.87 37.62 -2.43
C ALA A 83 52.39 37.80 -2.65
N ALA A 84 53.12 38.21 -1.61
CA ALA A 84 54.57 38.31 -1.56
C ALA A 84 55.04 38.16 -0.09
N VAL A 85 56.31 37.81 0.12
CA VAL A 85 56.92 37.65 1.46
C VAL A 85 58.34 38.17 1.51
N LEU A 86 58.82 38.57 2.69
CA LEU A 86 60.24 38.75 2.97
C LEU A 86 60.82 37.38 3.37
N ALA A 87 61.57 36.78 2.46
CA ALA A 87 62.11 35.43 2.65
C ALA A 87 63.29 35.43 3.64
N LYS A 88 64.18 36.42 3.55
CA LYS A 88 65.42 36.47 4.34
C LYS A 88 65.84 37.91 4.62
N ALA A 89 66.38 38.17 5.81
CA ALA A 89 67.02 39.44 6.13
C ALA A 89 68.32 39.21 6.92
N GLU A 90 69.40 39.83 6.48
CA GLU A 90 70.70 39.80 7.16
C GLU A 90 71.11 41.22 7.51
N TYR A 91 71.43 41.44 8.78
CA TYR A 91 71.83 42.73 9.33
C TYR A 91 73.22 42.62 9.92
N THR A 92 74.15 43.43 9.41
CA THR A 92 75.50 43.56 9.95
C THR A 92 75.70 44.98 10.42
N GLY A 93 76.09 45.17 11.68
CA GLY A 93 76.22 46.50 12.24
C GLY A 93 77.38 46.66 13.20
N ARG A 94 77.61 47.92 13.55
CA ARG A 94 78.63 48.33 14.51
C ARG A 94 78.09 49.44 15.39
N VAL A 95 78.51 49.41 16.65
CA VAL A 95 78.22 50.50 17.61
C VAL A 95 79.27 51.60 17.42
N GLU A 96 78.82 52.79 17.01
CA GLU A 96 79.66 53.99 16.92
C GLU A 96 79.03 55.12 17.77
N GLY A 97 79.72 55.51 18.84
CA GLY A 97 79.23 56.53 19.77
C GLY A 97 77.92 56.12 20.46
N ASP A 98 76.86 56.88 20.21
CA ASP A 98 75.52 56.68 20.78
C ASP A 98 74.52 56.13 19.76
N SER A 99 75.00 55.50 18.69
CA SER A 99 74.15 54.89 17.66
C SER A 99 74.71 53.56 17.17
N VAL A 100 73.79 52.68 16.76
CA VAL A 100 74.09 51.47 16.00
C VAL A 100 73.82 51.77 14.52
N ILE A 101 74.84 51.55 13.70
CA ILE A 101 74.73 51.63 12.23
C ILE A 101 74.64 50.20 11.71
N LEU A 102 73.62 49.91 10.91
CA LEU A 102 73.31 48.59 10.38
C LEU A 102 73.25 48.63 8.84
N ASP A 103 74.02 47.79 8.20
CA ASP A 103 73.86 47.45 6.79
C ASP A 103 72.96 46.20 6.69
N ALA A 104 71.83 46.34 6.00
CA ALA A 104 70.81 45.31 5.85
C ALA A 104 70.74 44.80 4.41
N LYS A 105 70.75 43.48 4.22
CA LYS A 105 70.45 42.81 2.94
C LYS A 105 69.17 41.99 3.10
N ILE A 106 68.15 42.33 2.34
CA ILE A 106 66.80 41.78 2.47
C ILE A 106 66.36 41.18 1.13
N THR A 107 65.87 39.94 1.17
CA THR A 107 65.34 39.23 0.00
C THR A 107 63.82 39.17 0.10
N ALA A 108 63.13 39.73 -0.89
CA ALA A 108 61.67 39.68 -1.04
C ALA A 108 61.28 38.79 -2.23
N GLU A 109 60.22 38.00 -2.11
CA GLU A 109 59.70 37.17 -3.20
C GLU A 109 58.23 37.47 -3.44
N SER A 110 57.87 37.77 -4.69
CA SER A 110 56.49 37.94 -5.15
C SER A 110 56.01 36.67 -5.84
N PHE A 111 54.85 36.15 -5.43
CA PHE A 111 54.28 34.91 -5.95
C PHE A 111 53.20 35.13 -7.03
N GLN A 112 52.68 36.36 -7.15
CA GLN A 112 51.60 36.73 -8.06
C GLN A 112 52.10 37.55 -9.25
N LYS A 113 51.44 37.41 -10.40
CA LYS A 113 51.71 38.21 -11.60
C LYS A 113 51.07 39.60 -11.43
N GLY A 114 51.86 40.66 -11.50
CA GLY A 114 51.43 42.05 -11.34
C GLY A 114 52.04 42.74 -10.11
N TRP A 115 51.72 44.03 -9.92
CA TRP A 115 52.28 44.83 -8.83
C TRP A 115 51.76 44.38 -7.46
N VAL A 116 52.67 44.09 -6.54
CA VAL A 116 52.36 43.70 -5.15
C VAL A 116 53.02 44.69 -4.18
N LEU A 117 52.25 45.21 -3.23
CA LEU A 117 52.72 46.03 -2.12
C LEU A 117 53.07 45.14 -0.92
N LEU A 118 54.31 45.18 -0.46
CA LEU A 118 54.82 44.40 0.67
C LEU A 118 55.34 45.34 1.77
N PRO A 119 54.74 45.39 2.97
CA PRO A 119 55.22 46.24 4.05
C PRO A 119 56.65 45.86 4.47
N LEU A 120 57.54 46.84 4.53
CA LEU A 120 58.96 46.64 4.88
C LEU A 120 59.24 47.03 6.33
N THR A 121 58.76 48.19 6.77
CA THR A 121 58.93 48.68 8.15
C THR A 121 57.61 49.21 8.72
N GLU A 122 57.44 49.07 10.04
CA GLU A 122 56.26 49.53 10.80
C GLU A 122 56.61 50.78 11.66
N LYS A 123 55.66 51.25 12.47
CA LYS A 123 55.79 52.44 13.31
C LYS A 123 56.96 52.31 14.30
N ALA A 124 57.70 53.41 14.50
CA ALA A 124 58.91 53.46 15.33
C ALA A 124 60.08 52.57 14.83
N ALA A 125 60.16 52.32 13.52
CA ALA A 125 61.34 51.73 12.90
C ALA A 125 62.57 52.67 12.96
N PRO A 126 63.80 52.12 13.06
CA PRO A 126 65.02 52.91 12.96
C PRO A 126 65.12 53.59 11.58
N GLY A 127 65.80 54.74 11.54
CA GLY A 127 65.84 55.59 10.34
C GLY A 127 66.62 54.92 9.21
N ILE A 128 66.05 54.89 8.00
CA ILE A 128 66.73 54.43 6.78
C ILE A 128 67.45 55.63 6.17
N GLY A 129 68.79 55.60 6.15
CA GLY A 129 69.61 56.66 5.57
C GLY A 129 69.85 56.51 4.06
N GLU A 130 70.01 55.28 3.59
CA GLU A 130 70.26 54.94 2.18
C GLU A 130 69.53 53.64 1.81
N ALA A 131 69.02 53.54 0.58
CA ALA A 131 68.30 52.37 0.09
C ALA A 131 68.60 52.09 -1.39
N GLU A 132 68.99 50.87 -1.71
CA GLU A 132 69.19 50.36 -3.07
C GLU A 132 68.25 49.16 -3.30
N THR A 133 67.21 49.36 -4.12
CA THR A 133 66.06 48.43 -4.22
C THR A 133 65.92 47.75 -5.59
N GLY A 134 66.87 47.99 -6.50
CA GLY A 134 66.84 47.43 -7.85
C GLY A 134 65.55 47.76 -8.62
N LYS A 135 64.83 46.73 -9.08
CA LYS A 135 63.53 46.87 -9.77
C LYS A 135 62.33 47.12 -8.84
N ALA A 136 62.50 46.90 -7.53
CA ALA A 136 61.47 47.19 -6.55
C ALA A 136 61.49 48.69 -6.19
N VAL A 137 60.32 49.25 -5.84
CA VAL A 137 60.22 50.68 -5.45
C VAL A 137 59.94 50.78 -3.96
N LEU A 138 60.79 51.50 -3.22
CA LEU A 138 60.55 51.81 -1.81
C LEU A 138 59.62 53.02 -1.68
N ARG A 139 58.48 52.83 -1.04
CA ARG A 139 57.48 53.86 -0.79
C ARG A 139 57.42 54.17 0.70
N SER A 140 57.73 55.42 1.06
CA SER A 140 57.59 55.90 2.44
C SER A 140 56.11 56.17 2.80
N ARG A 141 55.72 55.83 4.02
CA ARG A 141 54.38 56.04 4.63
C ARG A 141 54.54 56.74 5.99
N ALA A 142 53.49 57.39 6.48
CA ALA A 142 53.52 58.09 7.78
C ALA A 142 53.93 57.18 8.96
N ASP A 143 53.57 55.89 8.92
CA ASP A 143 53.87 54.90 9.97
C ASP A 143 54.82 53.79 9.49
N GLY A 144 55.72 54.06 8.53
CA GLY A 144 56.73 53.08 8.08
C GLY A 144 57.05 53.17 6.58
N SER A 145 57.52 52.08 5.97
CA SER A 145 57.80 52.02 4.53
C SER A 145 57.31 50.70 3.92
N ASP A 146 56.83 50.76 2.69
CA ASP A 146 56.36 49.62 1.92
C ASP A 146 57.24 49.43 0.67
N LEU A 147 57.42 48.20 0.22
CA LEU A 147 58.11 47.82 -1.00
C LEU A 147 57.10 47.46 -2.09
N MET A 148 57.17 48.10 -3.25
CA MET A 148 56.34 47.77 -4.42
C MET A 148 57.10 46.86 -5.39
N LEU A 149 56.60 45.64 -5.57
CA LEU A 149 57.19 44.59 -6.40
C LEU A 149 56.40 44.47 -7.72
N PRO A 150 56.97 44.79 -8.90
CA PRO A 150 56.20 44.92 -10.14
C PRO A 150 55.72 43.61 -10.78
N GLU A 151 56.46 42.51 -10.59
CA GLU A 151 56.16 41.20 -11.19
C GLU A 151 56.53 40.03 -10.27
N LYS A 152 56.07 38.82 -10.62
CA LYS A 152 56.41 37.58 -9.91
C LYS A 152 57.92 37.33 -10.01
N GLY A 153 58.59 37.12 -8.87
CA GLY A 153 60.04 36.89 -8.83
C GLY A 153 60.67 37.29 -7.50
N VAL A 154 61.99 37.09 -7.41
CA VAL A 154 62.81 37.39 -6.22
C VAL A 154 63.54 38.72 -6.41
N TYR A 155 63.57 39.54 -5.37
CA TYR A 155 64.15 40.88 -5.33
C TYR A 155 65.10 41.00 -4.13
N GLU A 156 66.27 41.59 -4.34
CA GLU A 156 67.23 41.91 -3.28
C GLU A 156 67.28 43.41 -3.03
N ILE A 157 67.20 43.78 -1.75
CA ILE A 157 67.14 45.16 -1.26
C ILE A 157 68.24 45.35 -0.24
N THR A 158 69.08 46.37 -0.45
CA THR A 158 70.12 46.76 0.51
C THR A 158 69.75 48.09 1.15
N LEU A 159 69.75 48.15 2.49
CA LEU A 159 69.42 49.34 3.26
C LEU A 159 70.52 49.67 4.26
N LYS A 160 70.73 50.97 4.52
CA LYS A 160 71.56 51.45 5.62
C LYS A 160 70.69 52.09 6.70
N ILE A 161 70.73 51.54 7.90
CA ILE A 161 69.78 51.79 8.99
C ILE A 161 70.52 52.34 10.21
N TYR A 162 69.96 53.36 10.87
CA TYR A 162 70.52 54.01 12.05
C TYR A 162 69.57 53.93 13.25
N ALA A 163 70.06 53.40 14.37
CA ALA A 163 69.29 53.25 15.61
C ALA A 163 70.02 53.89 16.81
N PRO A 164 69.34 54.67 17.68
CA PRO A 164 69.98 55.29 18.83
C PRO A 164 70.20 54.31 19.99
N ILE A 165 71.27 54.50 20.75
CA ILE A 165 71.57 53.77 21.98
C ILE A 165 71.20 54.63 23.19
N ILE A 166 70.43 54.05 24.13
CA ILE A 166 70.05 54.70 25.38
C ILE A 166 70.84 54.03 26.51
N ARG A 167 71.60 54.80 27.30
CA ARG A 167 72.36 54.27 28.45
C ARG A 167 71.60 54.54 29.75
N SER A 168 71.30 53.50 30.51
CA SER A 168 70.61 53.60 31.80
C SER A 168 71.06 52.51 32.76
N ALA A 169 71.20 52.82 34.05
CA ALA A 169 71.54 51.86 35.12
C ALA A 169 72.79 51.00 34.83
N GLY A 170 73.83 51.57 34.23
CA GLY A 170 75.09 50.85 33.94
C GLY A 170 75.02 49.89 32.74
N LYS A 171 73.89 49.84 32.02
CA LYS A 171 73.70 49.08 30.79
C LYS A 171 73.41 50.02 29.60
N SER A 172 73.84 49.62 28.42
CA SER A 172 73.48 50.24 27.14
C SER A 172 72.32 49.46 26.53
N HIS A 173 71.32 50.16 26.01
CA HIS A 173 70.10 49.57 25.44
C HIS A 173 69.89 50.08 24.01
N VAL A 174 69.53 49.17 23.10
CA VAL A 174 69.04 49.51 21.77
C VAL A 174 67.75 48.75 21.49
N THR A 175 66.77 49.47 20.94
CA THR A 175 65.50 48.91 20.48
C THR A 175 65.51 48.90 18.96
N LEU A 176 65.51 47.71 18.37
CA LEU A 176 65.58 47.51 16.93
C LEU A 176 64.25 46.98 16.40
N ASN A 177 63.51 47.84 15.69
CA ASN A 177 62.27 47.50 15.01
C ASN A 177 62.55 47.17 13.53
N LEU A 178 63.11 45.98 13.28
CA LEU A 178 63.62 45.58 11.96
C LEU A 178 62.54 44.87 11.10
N PRO A 179 62.67 44.90 9.75
CA PRO A 179 61.79 44.18 8.84
C PRO A 179 61.60 42.69 9.18
N ARG A 180 60.34 42.23 9.16
CA ARG A 180 59.96 40.85 9.50
C ARG A 180 60.19 39.91 8.31
N ALA A 181 61.29 39.17 8.32
CA ALA A 181 61.55 38.07 7.38
C ALA A 181 61.39 36.69 8.04
N ALA A 182 61.19 35.64 7.23
CA ALA A 182 61.05 34.27 7.73
C ALA A 182 62.26 33.82 8.57
N VAL A 183 63.47 34.23 8.17
CA VAL A 183 64.69 34.11 8.96
C VAL A 183 65.44 35.44 8.93
N SER A 184 65.68 36.02 10.10
CA SER A 184 66.50 37.21 10.26
C SER A 184 67.75 36.91 11.07
N ARG A 185 68.92 37.31 10.56
CA ARG A 185 70.19 37.22 11.28
C ARG A 185 70.70 38.62 11.58
N LEU A 186 71.07 38.87 12.83
CA LEU A 186 71.70 40.12 13.24
C LEU A 186 73.07 39.84 13.81
N SER A 187 74.07 40.60 13.34
CA SER A 187 75.44 40.58 13.83
C SER A 187 75.88 42.01 14.11
N ILE A 188 76.17 42.33 15.38
CA ILE A 188 76.59 43.65 15.81
C ILE A 188 77.94 43.54 16.51
N THR A 189 78.89 44.36 16.09
CA THR A 189 80.16 44.51 16.80
C THR A 189 80.07 45.64 17.82
N VAL A 190 80.28 45.30 19.09
CA VAL A 190 80.18 46.20 20.25
C VAL A 190 81.56 46.41 20.88
N PRO A 191 82.02 47.65 21.10
CA PRO A 191 83.28 47.91 21.79
C PRO A 191 83.27 47.43 23.26
N GLY A 192 84.34 46.75 23.68
CA GLY A 192 84.53 46.25 25.05
C GLY A 192 84.47 44.73 25.17
N GLU A 193 85.05 44.21 26.26
CA GLU A 193 85.13 42.79 26.61
C GLU A 193 84.38 42.50 27.92
N GLY A 194 83.99 41.25 28.15
CA GLY A 194 83.33 40.83 29.40
C GLY A 194 81.92 41.39 29.59
N LEU A 195 81.24 41.74 28.50
CA LEU A 195 79.87 42.24 28.50
C LEU A 195 78.86 41.10 28.60
N GLU A 196 77.90 41.22 29.50
CA GLU A 196 76.70 40.38 29.51
C GLU A 196 75.62 41.01 28.64
N PHE A 197 75.00 40.21 27.77
CA PHE A 197 73.92 40.62 26.89
C PHE A 197 72.59 40.07 27.40
N GLU A 198 71.57 40.91 27.37
CA GLU A 198 70.17 40.56 27.62
C GLU A 198 69.37 40.87 26.37
N LEU A 199 68.63 39.88 25.89
CA LEU A 199 67.79 39.99 24.70
C LEU A 199 66.31 39.78 25.09
N ASN A 200 65.45 40.68 24.64
CA ASN A 200 64.01 40.59 24.87
C ASN A 200 63.24 40.85 23.55
N PRO A 201 62.41 39.91 23.04
CA PRO A 201 62.13 38.58 23.60
C PRO A 201 63.36 37.68 23.66
N ALA A 202 63.40 36.78 24.65
CA ALA A 202 64.55 35.91 24.85
C ALA A 202 64.77 34.99 23.65
N ALA A 203 65.94 35.09 23.01
CA ALA A 203 66.37 34.21 21.93
C ALA A 203 67.83 33.78 22.13
N ALA A 204 68.20 32.66 21.51
CA ALA A 204 69.57 32.19 21.54
C ALA A 204 70.49 33.18 20.80
N PHE A 205 71.57 33.60 21.47
CA PHE A 205 72.59 34.46 20.90
C PHE A 205 73.98 33.93 21.24
N THR A 206 74.96 34.35 20.45
CA THR A 206 76.38 34.12 20.68
C THR A 206 77.07 35.46 20.87
N ALA A 207 77.87 35.58 21.92
CA ALA A 207 78.76 36.73 22.14
C ALA A 207 80.20 36.20 22.21
N GLN A 208 81.03 36.59 21.25
CA GLN A 208 82.44 36.19 21.19
C GLN A 208 83.32 37.44 21.17
N VAL A 209 84.40 37.42 21.95
CA VAL A 209 85.37 38.51 21.96
C VAL A 209 86.39 38.25 20.85
N GLU A 210 86.51 39.20 19.92
CA GLU A 210 87.49 39.14 18.84
C GLU A 210 88.13 40.53 18.68
N ALA A 211 89.47 40.59 18.72
CA ALA A 211 90.25 41.83 18.58
C ALA A 211 89.82 43.00 19.51
N GLY A 212 89.51 42.74 20.79
CA GLY A 212 89.16 43.79 21.76
C GLY A 212 87.71 44.30 21.68
N GLN A 213 86.89 43.70 20.81
CA GLN A 213 85.47 44.01 20.66
C GLN A 213 84.64 42.75 20.84
N THR A 214 83.40 42.89 21.32
CA THR A 214 82.47 41.77 21.43
C THR A 214 81.59 41.71 20.18
N GLN A 215 81.71 40.62 19.43
CA GLN A 215 80.80 40.29 18.34
C GLN A 215 79.58 39.58 18.91
N PHE A 216 78.44 40.26 18.82
CA PHE A 216 77.14 39.71 19.19
C PHE A 216 76.42 39.24 17.92
N ALA A 217 75.94 38.00 17.92
CA ALA A 217 75.10 37.48 16.85
C ALA A 217 73.87 36.75 17.39
N CYS A 218 72.71 37.01 16.80
CA CYS A 218 71.48 36.29 17.12
C CYS A 218 70.63 36.07 15.86
N PHE A 219 69.74 35.08 15.97
CA PHE A 219 68.70 34.83 14.97
C PHE A 219 67.35 35.13 15.59
N PHE A 220 66.50 35.82 14.85
CA PHE A 220 65.11 36.04 15.23
C PHE A 220 64.17 35.76 14.06
N GLY A 221 63.00 35.23 14.39
CA GLY A 221 61.91 34.98 13.44
C GLY A 221 61.05 36.21 13.21
N ALA A 222 59.75 36.02 12.99
CA ALA A 222 58.79 37.06 12.63
C ALA A 222 58.50 38.16 13.70
N GLY A 223 59.29 38.26 14.77
CA GLY A 223 59.17 39.33 15.76
C GLY A 223 59.82 40.62 15.25
N SER A 224 59.09 41.74 15.21
CA SER A 224 59.60 43.01 14.68
C SER A 224 60.53 43.75 15.64
N GLN A 225 60.32 43.63 16.95
CA GLN A 225 61.06 44.41 17.95
C GLN A 225 62.06 43.55 18.72
N GLN A 226 63.33 43.93 18.68
CA GLN A 226 64.40 43.32 19.46
C GLN A 226 65.00 44.37 20.39
N ASN A 227 64.83 44.17 21.69
CA ASN A 227 65.46 45.01 22.71
C ASN A 227 66.74 44.30 23.17
N ILE A 228 67.88 44.88 22.84
CA ILE A 228 69.21 44.35 23.20
C ILE A 228 69.79 45.28 24.26
N ALA A 229 70.13 44.71 25.41
CA ALA A 229 70.82 45.41 26.47
C ALA A 229 72.18 44.75 26.74
N TRP A 230 73.20 45.54 27.04
CA TRP A 230 74.50 44.99 27.46
C TRP A 230 75.20 45.84 28.53
N GLY A 231 75.92 45.20 29.44
CA GLY A 231 76.69 45.85 30.51
C GLY A 231 77.54 44.87 31.33
N ALA A 232 78.23 45.38 32.35
CA ALA A 232 79.10 44.54 33.21
C ALA A 232 78.28 43.70 34.21
N ALA A 233 78.70 42.45 34.44
CA ALA A 233 78.00 41.48 35.31
C ALA A 233 77.94 41.94 36.79
N GLN A 234 76.79 41.79 37.46
CA GLN A 234 76.60 42.10 38.90
C GLN A 234 75.98 40.93 39.69
N ALA A 235 76.46 40.72 40.92
CA ALA A 235 76.02 39.65 41.83
C ALA A 235 74.84 40.07 42.73
N VAL A 236 73.85 39.18 42.94
CA VAL A 236 72.58 39.46 43.65
C VAL A 236 72.42 38.64 44.94
N THR A 237 71.92 39.30 46.00
CA THR A 237 71.69 38.79 47.37
C THR A 237 70.28 38.15 47.51
N GLN A 238 70.13 37.08 48.33
CA GLN A 238 68.90 36.26 48.45
C GLN A 238 67.81 36.84 49.38
N MET A 239 66.52 36.72 48.99
CA MET A 239 65.32 36.94 49.82
C MET A 239 64.49 35.65 49.97
N SER A 240 63.63 35.55 51.00
CA SER A 240 62.73 34.41 51.26
C SER A 240 61.40 34.46 50.47
N PRO A 241 60.84 33.30 50.06
CA PRO A 241 59.65 33.21 49.18
C PRO A 241 58.33 33.53 49.91
N LEU A 242 57.37 34.12 49.18
CA LEU A 242 55.99 34.35 49.62
C LEU A 242 55.05 33.53 48.72
N VAL A 243 54.30 32.59 49.32
CA VAL A 243 53.52 31.59 48.58
C VAL A 243 52.06 31.59 49.05
N LEU A 244 51.12 31.62 48.13
CA LEU A 244 49.69 31.42 48.37
C LEU A 244 49.28 30.07 47.77
N ALA A 245 48.59 29.23 48.55
CA ALA A 245 48.12 27.92 48.11
C ALA A 245 46.59 27.85 48.08
N GLN A 246 46.05 27.25 47.03
CA GLN A 246 44.64 26.94 46.89
C GLN A 246 44.46 25.43 46.65
N HIS A 247 43.58 24.82 47.42
CA HIS A 247 43.32 23.38 47.40
C HIS A 247 41.95 23.08 46.79
N LYS A 248 41.89 22.07 45.92
CA LYS A 248 40.66 21.40 45.53
C LYS A 248 40.80 19.90 45.75
N LEU A 249 40.11 19.39 46.75
CA LEU A 249 40.16 17.98 47.14
C LEU A 249 38.89 17.27 46.68
N THR A 250 39.05 16.09 46.12
CA THR A 250 37.94 15.15 45.85
C THR A 250 38.22 13.87 46.61
N THR A 251 37.42 13.61 47.64
CA THR A 251 37.56 12.43 48.51
C THR A 251 36.39 11.49 48.28
N GLN A 252 36.68 10.24 47.91
CA GLN A 252 35.70 9.18 47.70
C GLN A 252 35.90 8.10 48.78
N ILE A 253 34.83 7.81 49.52
CA ILE A 253 34.81 6.77 50.55
C ILE A 253 34.26 5.48 49.94
N GLY A 254 35.06 4.42 49.95
CA GLY A 254 34.68 3.08 49.53
C GLY A 254 34.72 2.08 50.68
N ILE A 255 34.37 0.83 50.38
CA ILE A 255 34.47 -0.27 51.34
C ILE A 255 35.95 -0.63 51.53
N GLY A 256 36.52 -0.20 52.67
CA GLY A 256 37.89 -0.55 53.08
C GLY A 256 38.97 0.46 52.69
N SER A 257 38.68 1.44 51.84
CA SER A 257 39.62 2.54 51.55
C SER A 257 38.94 3.89 51.28
N VAL A 258 39.73 4.95 51.43
CA VAL A 258 39.38 6.34 51.12
C VAL A 258 40.39 6.85 50.13
N ALA A 259 39.92 7.11 48.91
CA ALA A 259 40.75 7.67 47.85
C ALA A 259 40.56 9.20 47.84
N THR A 260 41.66 9.95 47.87
CA THR A 260 41.64 11.41 47.76
C THR A 260 42.52 11.88 46.63
N THR A 261 41.93 12.65 45.71
CA THR A 261 42.69 13.43 44.71
C THR A 261 42.79 14.87 45.18
N ALA A 262 44.00 15.41 45.23
CA ALA A 262 44.28 16.78 45.64
C ALA A 262 44.89 17.57 44.49
N ASP A 263 44.16 18.56 43.98
CA ASP A 263 44.69 19.56 43.05
C ASP A 263 45.10 20.80 43.85
N ILE A 264 46.40 21.11 43.85
CA ILE A 264 47.02 22.19 44.62
C ILE A 264 47.56 23.23 43.63
N ALA A 265 47.00 24.44 43.66
CA ALA A 265 47.49 25.57 42.90
C ALA A 265 48.29 26.51 43.82
N LEU A 266 49.53 26.81 43.43
CA LEU A 266 50.43 27.71 44.15
C LEU A 266 50.64 28.99 43.34
N ARG A 267 50.71 30.12 44.04
CA ARG A 267 51.11 31.41 43.49
C ARG A 267 52.30 31.97 44.27
N ILE A 268 53.44 32.10 43.60
CA ILE A 268 54.74 32.45 44.17
C ILE A 268 55.05 33.91 43.83
N LEU A 269 55.07 34.79 44.84
CA LEU A 269 55.04 36.24 44.62
C LEU A 269 56.38 36.97 44.78
N ARG A 270 57.39 36.33 45.40
CA ARG A 270 58.65 37.04 45.76
C ARG A 270 59.91 36.31 45.29
N ALA A 271 60.29 35.25 45.98
CA ALA A 271 61.50 34.48 45.68
C ALA A 271 61.12 33.12 45.07
N PRO A 272 61.93 32.57 44.15
CA PRO A 272 61.69 31.26 43.58
C PRO A 272 61.84 30.14 44.63
N ILE A 273 61.10 29.05 44.46
CA ILE A 273 61.14 27.89 45.35
C ILE A 273 61.99 26.79 44.70
N ASN A 274 63.07 26.38 45.37
CA ASN A 274 63.94 25.29 44.91
C ASN A 274 63.47 23.91 45.39
N GLU A 275 62.63 23.86 46.42
CA GLU A 275 62.13 22.63 47.05
C GLU A 275 60.73 22.89 47.61
N LEU A 276 59.74 22.14 47.13
CA LEU A 276 58.36 22.25 47.62
C LEU A 276 58.08 21.12 48.63
N LYS A 277 57.66 21.48 49.84
CA LYS A 277 57.37 20.53 50.92
C LYS A 277 55.88 20.48 51.23
N ILE A 278 55.31 19.28 51.18
CA ILE A 278 53.89 19.03 51.47
C ILE A 278 53.78 18.10 52.68
N GLY A 279 53.08 18.52 53.73
CA GLY A 279 52.78 17.71 54.90
C GLY A 279 51.54 16.87 54.69
N LEU A 280 51.64 15.55 54.88
CA LEU A 280 50.57 14.58 54.74
C LEU A 280 50.37 13.79 56.05
N PRO A 281 49.15 13.33 56.38
CA PRO A 281 48.92 12.43 57.51
C PRO A 281 49.63 11.07 57.32
N ALA A 282 50.06 10.42 58.41
CA ALA A 282 50.83 9.16 58.31
C ALA A 282 50.04 7.95 57.79
N ASP A 283 48.72 7.96 57.96
CA ASP A 283 47.77 6.94 57.50
C ASP A 283 47.52 6.97 55.98
N GLN A 284 48.02 8.00 55.28
CA GLN A 284 47.86 8.15 53.84
C GLN A 284 49.08 7.58 53.09
N GLU A 285 48.80 6.84 52.02
CA GLU A 285 49.75 6.37 51.03
C GLU A 285 49.65 7.23 49.76
N ILE A 286 50.79 7.52 49.12
CA ILE A 286 50.85 8.35 47.92
C ILE A 286 50.89 7.43 46.71
N LEU A 287 49.83 7.43 45.91
CA LEU A 287 49.74 6.64 44.67
C LEU A 287 50.38 7.37 43.48
N GLY A 288 50.38 8.71 43.49
CA GLY A 288 50.93 9.49 42.40
C GLY A 288 51.15 10.96 42.74
N VAL A 289 52.22 11.52 42.17
CA VAL A 289 52.59 12.94 42.24
C VAL A 289 52.77 13.44 40.81
N THR A 290 51.99 14.43 40.39
CA THR A 290 52.04 14.98 39.03
C THR A 290 52.16 16.49 39.06
N GLY A 291 53.10 17.06 38.31
CA GLY A 291 53.33 18.50 38.20
C GLY A 291 54.35 18.81 37.10
N ALA A 292 54.34 20.05 36.58
CA ALA A 292 55.19 20.43 35.46
C ALA A 292 56.67 20.57 35.87
N GLY A 293 57.57 19.83 35.22
CA GLY A 293 59.01 19.94 35.49
C GLY A 293 59.43 19.44 36.87
N ILE A 294 58.79 18.37 37.38
CA ILE A 294 59.27 17.65 38.56
C ILE A 294 60.48 16.79 38.15
N LYS A 295 61.64 17.05 38.76
CA LYS A 295 62.84 16.24 38.58
C LYS A 295 62.76 14.96 39.39
N GLU A 296 62.39 15.09 40.66
CA GLU A 296 62.34 13.99 41.63
C GLU A 296 61.36 14.36 42.75
N TRP A 297 60.76 13.37 43.39
CA TRP A 297 60.09 13.55 44.67
C TRP A 297 60.46 12.42 45.62
N LYS A 298 60.51 12.73 46.91
CA LYS A 298 60.85 11.77 47.98
C LYS A 298 59.97 12.01 49.21
N ILE A 299 59.84 10.99 50.05
CA ILE A 299 59.12 11.09 51.31
C ILE A 299 60.15 11.13 52.44
N GLU A 300 60.13 12.21 53.21
CA GLU A 300 60.91 12.35 54.44
C GLU A 300 59.99 12.10 55.65
N THR A 301 60.32 11.10 56.45
CA THR A 301 59.62 10.82 57.71
C THR A 301 60.34 11.57 58.83
N VAL A 302 59.66 12.52 59.49
CA VAL A 302 60.24 13.21 60.64
C VAL A 302 59.86 12.46 61.92
N THR A 303 60.86 11.85 62.55
CA THR A 303 60.76 11.19 63.85
C THR A 303 60.56 12.25 64.94
N GLY A 304 59.30 12.54 65.31
CA GLY A 304 58.98 13.39 66.47
C GLY A 304 57.49 13.72 66.61
N LYS A 305 56.85 13.17 67.66
CA LYS A 305 55.55 13.48 68.33
C LYS A 305 54.29 13.95 67.53
N ALA A 306 54.31 14.10 66.21
CA ALA A 306 53.16 14.57 65.43
C ALA A 306 52.91 13.80 64.12
N GLY A 307 53.39 12.56 63.97
CA GLY A 307 52.83 11.56 63.04
C GLY A 307 52.48 12.01 61.60
N ARG A 308 53.23 12.94 60.98
CA ARG A 308 53.02 13.41 59.60
C ARG A 308 54.20 13.01 58.72
N LYS A 309 53.93 12.67 57.46
CA LYS A 309 54.92 12.44 56.40
C LYS A 309 55.15 13.75 55.66
N THR A 310 56.37 14.05 55.25
CA THR A 310 56.65 15.20 54.37
C THR A 310 57.01 14.71 52.97
N LEU A 311 56.17 15.03 51.99
CA LEU A 311 56.49 14.87 50.58
C LEU A 311 57.35 16.07 50.13
N VAL A 312 58.58 15.77 49.73
CA VAL A 312 59.52 16.74 49.18
C VAL A 312 59.51 16.60 47.66
N VAL A 313 59.13 17.66 46.95
CA VAL A 313 59.12 17.73 45.49
C VAL A 313 60.26 18.63 45.03
N LEU A 314 61.19 18.07 44.27
CA LEU A 314 62.33 18.77 43.67
C LEU A 314 62.02 19.08 42.20
N PRO A 315 61.85 20.36 41.83
CA PRO A 315 61.63 20.77 40.46
C PRO A 315 62.95 20.83 39.66
N GLU A 316 62.89 20.67 38.34
CA GLU A 316 64.04 20.80 37.43
C GLU A 316 64.58 22.24 37.38
N LYS A 317 63.69 23.21 37.54
CA LYS A 317 63.99 24.65 37.63
C LYS A 317 63.31 25.24 38.86
N PRO A 318 63.89 26.26 39.52
CA PRO A 318 63.25 26.94 40.63
C PRO A 318 61.85 27.44 40.26
N LEU A 319 60.82 27.06 41.03
CA LEU A 319 59.43 27.42 40.75
C LEU A 319 59.21 28.92 40.92
N ARG A 320 58.52 29.54 39.96
CA ARG A 320 58.14 30.96 39.93
C ARG A 320 56.69 31.08 39.49
N ASP A 321 56.08 32.23 39.79
CA ASP A 321 54.71 32.56 39.37
C ASP A 321 53.70 31.49 39.82
N ASP A 322 52.88 30.98 38.90
CA ASP A 322 51.85 29.99 39.19
C ASP A 322 52.35 28.56 38.95
N TYR A 323 52.06 27.65 39.88
CA TYR A 323 52.43 26.23 39.78
C TYR A 323 51.29 25.32 40.24
N ALA A 324 51.00 24.28 39.46
CA ALA A 324 49.97 23.29 39.79
C ALA A 324 50.61 21.94 40.12
N LEU A 325 50.21 21.37 41.27
CA LEU A 325 50.61 20.06 41.74
C LEU A 325 49.36 19.21 41.99
N LYS A 326 49.35 17.98 41.48
CA LYS A 326 48.29 17.01 41.71
C LYS A 326 48.83 15.81 42.50
N LEU A 327 48.12 15.45 43.56
CA LEU A 327 48.41 14.28 44.40
C LEU A 327 47.26 13.29 44.35
N GLN A 328 47.59 12.00 44.31
CA GLN A 328 46.66 10.90 44.51
C GLN A 328 47.05 10.18 45.78
N LEU A 329 46.11 10.13 46.73
CA LEU A 329 46.28 9.54 48.04
C LEU A 329 45.26 8.44 48.26
N GLU A 330 45.65 7.41 48.99
CA GLU A 330 44.73 6.39 49.50
C GLU A 330 45.01 6.14 50.98
N GLY A 331 43.94 6.05 51.78
CA GLY A 331 44.00 5.71 53.19
C GLY A 331 43.10 4.52 53.50
N PRO A 332 43.44 3.67 54.48
CA PRO A 332 42.61 2.53 54.84
C PRO A 332 41.37 2.97 55.63
N VAL A 333 40.23 2.31 55.38
CA VAL A 333 39.04 2.40 56.24
C VAL A 333 38.98 1.15 57.11
N ALA A 334 38.92 1.34 58.42
CA ALA A 334 38.77 0.25 59.37
C ALA A 334 37.42 -0.49 59.21
N LYS A 335 37.23 -1.59 59.95
CA LYS A 335 35.96 -2.34 59.94
C LYS A 335 34.78 -1.42 60.31
N LEU A 336 33.73 -1.41 59.48
CA LEU A 336 32.52 -0.61 59.70
C LEU A 336 31.74 -1.09 60.94
N PRO A 337 31.12 -0.19 61.73
CA PRO A 337 31.11 1.27 61.58
C PRO A 337 32.48 1.89 61.89
N ALA A 338 32.91 2.88 61.09
CA ALA A 338 34.21 3.50 61.20
C ALA A 338 34.12 5.03 61.19
N GLU A 339 35.01 5.69 61.92
CA GLU A 339 35.22 7.14 61.79
C GLU A 339 36.38 7.37 60.81
N VAL A 340 36.10 8.11 59.73
CA VAL A 340 37.03 8.36 58.64
C VAL A 340 37.39 9.84 58.62
N SER A 341 38.70 10.13 58.64
CA SER A 341 39.18 11.51 58.46
C SER A 341 39.48 11.79 56.99
N VAL A 342 38.99 12.92 56.48
CA VAL A 342 39.49 13.47 55.22
C VAL A 342 40.94 13.92 55.45
N PRO A 343 41.89 13.58 54.57
CA PRO A 343 43.30 13.87 54.79
C PRO A 343 43.57 15.38 54.79
N ASP A 344 44.31 15.86 55.79
CA ASP A 344 44.75 17.25 55.92
C ASP A 344 46.09 17.48 55.20
N ILE A 345 46.05 18.08 54.02
CA ILE A 345 47.22 18.25 53.13
C ILE A 345 47.80 19.66 53.27
N GLU A 346 48.92 19.79 53.98
CA GLU A 346 49.54 21.07 54.32
C GLU A 346 50.62 21.48 53.33
N VAL A 347 50.62 22.72 52.82
CA VAL A 347 51.74 23.26 52.03
C VAL A 347 52.70 24.00 52.97
N ILE A 348 53.85 23.39 53.26
CA ILE A 348 54.80 23.91 54.25
C ILE A 348 55.48 25.17 53.68
N GLY A 349 55.35 26.29 54.39
CA GLY A 349 55.89 27.59 53.98
C GLY A 349 54.92 28.47 53.18
N ALA A 350 53.68 28.03 52.94
CA ALA A 350 52.64 28.89 52.39
C ALA A 350 52.16 29.91 53.43
N ALA A 351 52.05 31.18 53.04
CA ALA A 351 51.51 32.25 53.88
C ALA A 351 49.99 32.16 54.04
N GLN A 352 49.31 31.57 53.06
CA GLN A 352 47.88 31.29 53.09
C GLN A 352 47.58 30.00 52.35
N ALA A 353 46.71 29.17 52.92
CA ALA A 353 46.20 27.95 52.31
C ALA A 353 44.69 27.82 52.57
N ASN A 354 43.88 27.86 51.50
CA ASN A 354 42.42 27.71 51.56
C ASN A 354 41.92 26.84 50.40
N GLY A 355 40.66 26.40 50.43
CA GLY A 355 40.20 25.50 49.38
C GLY A 355 38.80 24.93 49.57
N GLU A 356 38.51 23.88 48.81
CA GLU A 356 37.28 23.09 48.92
C GLU A 356 37.57 21.59 48.92
N VAL A 357 36.69 20.82 49.56
CA VAL A 357 36.66 19.36 49.59
C VAL A 357 35.29 18.91 49.13
N VAL A 358 35.25 18.13 48.05
CA VAL A 358 34.06 17.39 47.65
C VAL A 358 34.17 15.98 48.21
N VAL A 359 33.20 15.60 49.04
CA VAL A 359 33.16 14.26 49.64
C VAL A 359 32.06 13.44 48.97
N GLY A 360 32.44 12.30 48.41
CA GLY A 360 31.55 11.28 47.88
C GLY A 360 31.68 9.96 48.62
N ALA A 361 30.67 9.11 48.52
CA ALA A 361 30.64 7.78 49.13
C ALA A 361 30.00 6.75 48.18
N GLU A 362 30.42 5.51 48.28
CA GLU A 362 29.74 4.39 47.60
C GLU A 362 28.30 4.21 48.13
N ALA A 363 27.38 3.80 47.26
CA ALA A 363 25.94 3.70 47.57
C ALA A 363 25.60 2.71 48.71
N GLN A 364 26.54 1.83 49.04
CA GLN A 364 26.43 0.82 50.10
C GLN A 364 26.77 1.38 51.49
N LEU A 365 27.22 2.63 51.57
CA LEU A 365 27.59 3.30 52.81
C LEU A 365 26.58 4.39 53.15
N ASP A 366 26.36 4.60 54.45
CA ASP A 366 25.74 5.80 55.00
C ASP A 366 26.82 6.63 55.67
N VAL A 367 26.99 7.87 55.22
CA VAL A 367 28.10 8.73 55.62
C VAL A 367 27.57 10.07 56.10
N THR A 368 27.88 10.41 57.35
CA THR A 368 27.46 11.66 57.97
C THR A 368 28.68 12.46 58.48
N PRO A 369 28.74 13.79 58.26
CA PRO A 369 29.81 14.61 58.83
C PRO A 369 29.68 14.68 60.36
N LYS A 370 30.77 14.40 61.07
CA LYS A 370 30.84 14.40 62.53
C LYS A 370 31.52 15.65 63.08
N THR A 371 32.77 15.89 62.66
CA THR A 371 33.60 17.00 63.15
C THR A 371 34.03 17.92 62.01
N LEU A 372 33.87 19.23 62.20
CA LEU A 372 34.23 20.29 61.24
C LEU A 372 35.04 21.38 61.95
N THR A 373 36.37 21.37 61.81
CA THR A 373 37.28 22.38 62.38
C THR A 373 38.00 23.11 61.24
N SER A 374 37.91 24.45 61.22
CA SER A 374 38.42 25.29 60.10
C SER A 374 37.83 24.91 58.73
N THR A 375 36.73 24.16 58.71
CA THR A 375 35.94 23.78 57.53
C THR A 375 34.47 24.14 57.73
N THR A 376 33.79 24.59 56.69
CA THR A 376 32.34 24.83 56.72
C THR A 376 31.65 24.12 55.56
N ARG A 377 30.45 23.59 55.78
CA ARG A 377 29.66 22.97 54.70
C ARG A 377 29.12 24.07 53.78
N SER A 378 29.51 24.04 52.50
CA SER A 378 29.10 25.06 51.51
C SER A 378 27.86 24.63 50.73
N LEU A 379 27.75 23.34 50.39
CA LEU A 379 26.61 22.75 49.69
C LEU A 379 26.26 21.41 50.33
N ALA A 380 24.97 21.18 50.60
CA ALA A 380 24.47 19.84 50.87
C ALA A 380 24.56 19.01 49.58
N GLY A 381 24.93 17.74 49.69
CA GLY A 381 24.96 16.87 48.51
C GLY A 381 23.55 16.61 47.99
N ASP A 382 23.35 16.80 46.69
CA ASP A 382 22.06 16.63 46.01
C ASP A 382 21.81 15.18 45.57
N SER A 383 22.83 14.32 45.66
CA SER A 383 22.76 12.90 45.33
C SER A 383 23.22 12.04 46.49
N ARG A 384 22.64 10.84 46.63
CA ARG A 384 22.98 9.86 47.67
C ARG A 384 24.43 9.36 47.61
N SER A 385 25.15 9.63 46.51
CA SER A 385 26.58 9.34 46.32
C SER A 385 27.51 10.53 46.66
N GLN A 386 26.96 11.71 46.92
CA GLN A 386 27.70 12.92 47.29
C GLN A 386 27.31 13.32 48.71
N VAL A 387 28.23 13.20 49.66
CA VAL A 387 28.00 13.54 51.07
C VAL A 387 27.87 15.07 51.23
N GLY A 388 28.67 15.82 50.47
CA GLY A 388 28.57 17.28 50.37
C GLY A 388 29.88 17.94 49.93
N THR A 389 29.82 19.27 49.81
CA THR A 389 31.02 20.09 49.54
C THR A 389 31.34 20.95 50.76
N PHE A 390 32.59 20.93 51.19
CA PHE A 390 33.11 21.61 52.38
C PHE A 390 34.17 22.62 51.98
N ARG A 391 34.08 23.85 52.47
CA ARG A 391 35.09 24.88 52.26
C ARG A 391 36.13 24.84 53.36
N ILE A 392 37.40 24.74 52.99
CA ILE A 392 38.56 24.88 53.88
C ILE A 392 38.85 26.37 54.05
N LEU A 393 38.71 26.88 55.28
CA LEU A 393 38.91 28.30 55.59
C LEU A 393 40.38 28.63 55.85
N ARG A 394 41.10 27.72 56.53
CA ARG A 394 42.53 27.83 56.87
C ARG A 394 43.11 26.46 57.22
N GLN A 395 44.43 26.33 57.15
CA GLN A 395 45.16 25.15 57.63
C GLN A 395 45.76 25.37 59.02
N PRO A 396 45.92 24.30 59.83
CA PRO A 396 45.41 22.94 59.61
C PRO A 396 43.88 22.88 59.76
N TYR A 397 43.24 21.90 59.10
CA TYR A 397 41.80 21.65 59.21
C TYR A 397 41.51 20.21 59.64
N GLN A 398 40.30 19.97 60.16
CA GLN A 398 39.85 18.64 60.54
C GLN A 398 38.41 18.41 60.05
N LEU A 399 38.23 17.39 59.23
CA LEU A 399 36.94 16.94 58.70
C LEU A 399 36.83 15.43 58.92
N THR A 400 36.03 15.02 59.92
CA THR A 400 35.76 13.60 60.19
C THR A 400 34.32 13.20 59.85
N LEU A 401 34.16 11.98 59.37
CA LEU A 401 32.92 11.43 58.83
C LEU A 401 32.62 10.11 59.57
N ASP A 402 31.40 9.94 60.08
CA ASP A 402 30.91 8.66 60.59
C ASP A 402 30.38 7.84 59.40
N VAL A 403 30.91 6.63 59.22
CA VAL A 403 30.61 5.72 58.09
C VAL A 403 29.98 4.42 58.61
N THR A 404 28.81 4.07 58.08
CA THR A 404 28.06 2.84 58.44
C THR A 404 27.56 2.10 57.18
N GLU A 405 27.15 0.84 57.30
CA GLU A 405 26.51 0.12 56.19
C GLU A 405 25.08 0.63 55.93
N ALA A 406 24.76 0.87 54.67
CA ALA A 406 23.43 1.28 54.25
C ALA A 406 22.44 0.10 54.32
N LYS A 407 21.20 0.36 54.75
CA LYS A 407 20.11 -0.62 54.66
C LYS A 407 19.53 -0.64 53.24
N PRO A 408 19.14 -1.82 52.71
CA PRO A 408 18.47 -1.92 51.42
C PRO A 408 17.12 -1.17 51.48
N GLN A 409 16.80 -0.43 50.42
CA GLN A 409 15.49 0.19 50.25
C GLN A 409 14.77 -0.56 49.14
N VAL A 410 13.70 -1.27 49.49
CA VAL A 410 13.03 -2.19 48.58
C VAL A 410 11.58 -1.72 48.40
N GLU A 411 11.21 -1.37 47.18
CA GLU A 411 9.82 -1.11 46.80
C GLU A 411 9.32 -2.29 45.98
N ALA A 412 8.04 -2.65 46.14
CA ALA A 412 7.45 -3.73 45.37
C ALA A 412 6.06 -3.36 44.87
N SER A 413 5.70 -3.89 43.71
CA SER A 413 4.33 -3.91 43.22
C SER A 413 3.93 -5.33 42.86
N SER A 414 2.67 -5.70 43.11
CA SER A 414 2.16 -7.03 42.78
C SER A 414 0.87 -6.98 41.96
N LEU A 415 0.81 -7.75 40.88
CA LEU A 415 -0.40 -7.95 40.08
C LEU A 415 -0.90 -9.38 40.27
N THR A 416 -2.03 -9.54 40.95
CA THR A 416 -2.63 -10.83 41.27
C THR A 416 -3.84 -11.10 40.38
N LYS A 417 -3.85 -12.26 39.73
CA LYS A 417 -4.99 -12.80 38.98
C LYS A 417 -5.54 -14.00 39.75
N LEU A 418 -6.75 -13.84 40.27
CA LEU A 418 -7.50 -14.85 41.02
C LEU A 418 -8.60 -15.42 40.12
N ASN A 419 -8.52 -16.69 39.74
CA ASN A 419 -9.59 -17.38 39.01
C ASN A 419 -10.35 -18.30 39.97
N VAL A 420 -11.61 -17.96 40.25
CA VAL A 420 -12.50 -18.68 41.16
C VAL A 420 -13.43 -19.58 40.36
N ARG A 421 -13.25 -20.90 40.49
CA ARG A 421 -14.15 -21.93 39.95
C ARG A 421 -14.95 -22.60 41.07
N ARG A 422 -15.86 -23.50 40.70
CA ARG A 422 -16.75 -24.19 41.65
C ARG A 422 -15.99 -25.04 42.67
N GLU A 423 -14.99 -25.80 42.22
CA GLU A 423 -14.28 -26.81 43.03
C GLU A 423 -12.89 -26.35 43.49
N ALA A 424 -12.32 -25.32 42.85
CA ALA A 424 -11.01 -24.79 43.19
C ALA A 424 -10.90 -23.32 42.79
N ALA A 425 -10.03 -22.59 43.48
CA ALA A 425 -9.53 -21.30 43.06
C ALA A 425 -8.04 -21.42 42.73
N THR A 426 -7.62 -20.73 41.68
CA THR A 426 -6.21 -20.63 41.29
C THR A 426 -5.80 -19.17 41.32
N LEU A 427 -4.56 -18.93 41.69
CA LEU A 427 -4.00 -17.61 41.84
C LEU A 427 -2.65 -17.55 41.14
N SER A 428 -2.43 -16.48 40.38
CA SER A 428 -1.15 -16.16 39.78
C SER A 428 -0.79 -14.71 40.11
N THR A 429 0.33 -14.49 40.78
CA THR A 429 0.79 -13.16 41.18
C THR A 429 2.14 -12.87 40.58
N GLU A 430 2.24 -11.81 39.78
CA GLU A 430 3.51 -11.25 39.35
C GLU A 430 3.97 -10.20 40.37
N PHE A 431 5.16 -10.39 40.91
CA PHE A 431 5.82 -9.40 41.76
C PHE A 431 6.90 -8.67 40.96
N SER A 432 6.92 -7.36 41.08
CA SER A 432 7.98 -6.49 40.55
C SER A 432 8.63 -5.75 41.71
N TYR A 433 9.92 -5.98 41.92
CA TYR A 433 10.72 -5.38 42.98
C TYR A 433 11.68 -4.35 42.39
N THR A 434 11.88 -3.24 43.10
CA THR A 434 12.89 -2.22 42.82
C THR A 434 13.78 -2.07 44.05
N VAL A 435 15.02 -2.54 43.96
CA VAL A 435 16.00 -2.54 45.05
C VAL A 435 16.98 -1.38 44.88
N ARG A 436 17.03 -0.48 45.85
CA ARG A 436 17.92 0.69 45.89
C ARG A 436 18.92 0.60 47.04
N ARG A 437 20.05 1.31 46.90
CA ARG A 437 21.20 1.38 47.83
C ARG A 437 22.03 0.10 47.89
N VAL A 438 21.47 -0.97 48.46
CA VAL A 438 22.17 -2.24 48.69
C VAL A 438 21.36 -3.36 48.08
N GLY A 439 22.01 -4.20 47.27
CA GLY A 439 21.36 -5.34 46.64
C GLY A 439 21.04 -6.45 47.64
N ILE A 440 19.97 -7.20 47.38
CA ILE A 440 19.51 -8.29 48.24
C ILE A 440 19.83 -9.66 47.61
N PHE A 441 19.99 -10.68 48.44
CA PHE A 441 20.19 -12.08 48.02
C PHE A 441 18.92 -12.92 48.13
N GLU A 442 17.98 -12.49 48.96
CA GLU A 442 16.70 -13.17 49.16
C GLU A 442 15.60 -12.16 49.45
N THR A 443 14.36 -12.55 49.15
CA THR A 443 13.16 -11.87 49.60
C THR A 443 12.24 -12.86 50.31
N ARG A 444 11.47 -12.37 51.30
CA ARG A 444 10.57 -13.17 52.12
C ARG A 444 9.16 -12.60 52.05
N LEU A 445 8.17 -13.46 51.87
CA LEU A 445 6.77 -13.07 51.86
C LEU A 445 5.90 -14.12 52.53
N THR A 446 4.83 -13.68 53.21
CA THR A 446 3.83 -14.58 53.78
C THR A 446 2.67 -14.71 52.78
N PRO A 447 2.42 -15.91 52.21
CA PRO A 447 1.26 -16.15 51.35
C PRO A 447 -0.05 -16.10 52.14
N PRO A 448 -1.18 -15.81 51.49
CA PRO A 448 -2.50 -15.80 52.13
C PRO A 448 -2.85 -17.19 52.68
N ALA A 449 -3.55 -17.22 53.83
CA ALA A 449 -3.94 -18.47 54.49
C ALA A 449 -4.83 -19.34 53.59
N GLY A 450 -4.64 -20.67 53.65
CA GLY A 450 -5.43 -21.64 52.90
C GLY A 450 -5.03 -21.82 51.42
N TRP A 451 -3.96 -21.16 50.97
CA TRP A 451 -3.39 -21.34 49.64
C TRP A 451 -2.18 -22.27 49.67
N THR A 452 -2.14 -23.22 48.72
CA THR A 452 -0.97 -24.08 48.51
C THR A 452 -0.18 -23.57 47.30
N ILE A 453 1.06 -23.13 47.53
CA ILE A 453 1.95 -22.69 46.45
C ILE A 453 2.29 -23.88 45.57
N THR A 454 2.08 -23.72 44.26
CA THR A 454 2.30 -24.76 43.27
C THR A 454 3.66 -24.59 42.59
N ASP A 455 4.03 -23.34 42.27
CA ASP A 455 5.27 -23.02 41.58
C ASP A 455 5.65 -21.55 41.74
N VAL A 456 6.95 -21.25 41.66
CA VAL A 456 7.48 -19.89 41.62
C VAL A 456 8.52 -19.84 40.49
N LYS A 457 8.35 -18.92 39.55
CA LYS A 457 9.17 -18.80 38.32
C LYS A 457 9.63 -17.36 38.10
N GLY A 458 10.73 -17.17 37.37
CA GLY A 458 11.26 -15.85 37.03
C GLY A 458 12.73 -15.73 37.38
N GLN A 459 13.16 -14.55 37.82
CA GLN A 459 14.55 -14.28 38.19
C GLN A 459 14.87 -14.79 39.62
N ILE A 460 14.76 -16.10 39.81
CA ILE A 460 15.03 -16.77 41.09
C ILE A 460 16.01 -17.93 40.91
N GLU A 461 16.72 -18.30 41.97
CA GLU A 461 17.54 -19.52 42.01
C GLU A 461 16.76 -20.69 42.59
N SER A 462 16.11 -20.47 43.74
CA SER A 462 15.33 -21.48 44.45
C SER A 462 14.31 -20.81 45.35
N TRP A 463 13.30 -21.56 45.78
CA TRP A 463 12.35 -21.14 46.78
C TRP A 463 12.07 -22.27 47.76
N ASN A 464 11.78 -21.92 49.02
CA ASN A 464 11.43 -22.85 50.07
C ASN A 464 10.44 -22.21 51.06
N MET A 465 9.63 -23.05 51.71
CA MET A 465 8.77 -22.61 52.81
C MET A 465 9.53 -22.75 54.13
N GLU A 466 9.67 -21.65 54.88
CA GLU A 466 10.19 -21.63 56.25
C GLU A 466 9.06 -21.25 57.21
N GLY A 467 8.42 -22.27 57.79
CA GLY A 467 7.20 -22.07 58.59
C GLY A 467 6.05 -21.58 57.72
N ALA A 468 5.56 -20.37 58.01
CA ALA A 468 4.50 -19.72 57.23
C ALA A 468 5.04 -18.82 56.10
N ASP A 469 6.34 -18.56 56.07
CA ASP A 469 6.94 -17.61 55.12
C ASP A 469 7.56 -18.34 53.92
N LEU A 470 7.32 -17.79 52.73
CA LEU A 470 7.99 -18.17 51.50
C LEU A 470 9.30 -17.40 51.38
N VAL A 471 10.41 -18.13 51.33
CA VAL A 471 11.75 -17.58 51.11
C VAL A 471 12.13 -17.81 49.66
N ILE A 472 12.51 -16.73 48.97
CA ILE A 472 12.90 -16.75 47.57
C ILE A 472 14.35 -16.30 47.47
N LYS A 473 15.23 -17.22 47.08
CA LYS A 473 16.66 -16.94 46.87
C LYS A 473 16.89 -16.47 45.44
N LEU A 474 17.67 -15.40 45.30
CA LEU A 474 18.03 -14.79 44.03
C LEU A 474 19.38 -15.38 43.55
N PRO A 475 19.58 -15.52 42.23
CA PRO A 475 20.77 -16.17 41.67
C PRO A 475 22.08 -15.42 41.93
N LYS A 476 21.98 -14.15 42.32
CA LYS A 476 23.08 -13.28 42.72
C LYS A 476 22.52 -12.15 43.57
N GLN A 477 23.40 -11.33 44.14
CA GLN A 477 22.98 -10.07 44.73
C GLN A 477 22.38 -9.16 43.65
N ILE A 478 21.11 -8.80 43.78
CA ILE A 478 20.43 -7.92 42.81
C ILE A 478 20.24 -6.54 43.42
N ALA A 479 20.83 -5.53 42.78
CA ALA A 479 20.48 -4.12 42.92
C ALA A 479 19.80 -3.65 41.63
N GLY A 480 18.70 -2.90 41.73
CA GLY A 480 17.82 -2.58 40.60
C GLY A 480 16.55 -3.43 40.57
N ASP A 481 15.94 -3.52 39.38
CA ASP A 481 14.63 -4.14 39.20
C ASP A 481 14.73 -5.65 38.95
N PHE A 482 13.85 -6.43 39.58
CA PHE A 482 13.66 -7.84 39.26
C PHE A 482 12.21 -8.28 39.42
N LYS A 483 11.87 -9.40 38.77
CA LYS A 483 10.50 -9.92 38.74
C LYS A 483 10.45 -11.43 38.91
N PHE A 484 9.37 -11.90 39.54
CA PHE A 484 9.01 -13.30 39.60
C PHE A 484 7.50 -13.47 39.68
N THR A 485 7.02 -14.64 39.27
CA THR A 485 5.61 -15.03 39.29
C THR A 485 5.42 -16.19 40.26
N LEU A 486 4.47 -16.04 41.17
CA LEU A 486 4.01 -17.09 42.08
C LEU A 486 2.68 -17.65 41.58
N THR A 487 2.54 -18.98 41.61
CA THR A 487 1.26 -19.65 41.36
C THR A 487 0.85 -20.49 42.55
N ALA A 488 -0.45 -20.43 42.89
CA ALA A 488 -1.01 -21.15 44.02
C ALA A 488 -2.41 -21.65 43.70
N ARG A 489 -2.85 -22.68 44.45
CA ARG A 489 -4.17 -23.28 44.34
C ARG A 489 -4.81 -23.43 45.71
N GLN A 490 -6.12 -23.23 45.76
CA GLN A 490 -6.97 -23.51 46.91
C GLN A 490 -8.13 -24.40 46.48
N THR A 491 -8.36 -25.50 47.19
CA THR A 491 -9.53 -26.37 46.97
C THR A 491 -10.74 -25.80 47.70
N ARG A 492 -11.92 -25.86 47.07
CA ARG A 492 -13.18 -25.31 47.60
C ARG A 492 -14.16 -26.43 47.90
N THR A 493 -14.66 -26.49 49.13
CA THR A 493 -15.59 -27.54 49.59
C THR A 493 -17.03 -27.29 49.13
N GLN A 494 -17.42 -26.03 48.95
CA GLN A 494 -18.72 -25.61 48.44
C GLN A 494 -18.55 -24.51 47.39
N ALA A 495 -19.26 -24.63 46.27
CA ALA A 495 -19.15 -23.67 45.17
C ALA A 495 -19.52 -22.23 45.59
N THR A 496 -20.51 -22.09 46.48
CA THR A 496 -21.02 -20.81 47.00
C THR A 496 -20.35 -20.34 48.29
N ALA A 497 -19.29 -21.02 48.75
CA ALA A 497 -18.53 -20.54 49.91
C ALA A 497 -17.95 -19.14 49.64
N ASP A 498 -17.87 -18.30 50.66
CA ASP A 498 -17.25 -16.99 50.52
C ASP A 498 -15.80 -17.10 49.99
N VAL A 499 -15.39 -16.12 49.21
CA VAL A 499 -14.02 -15.99 48.69
C VAL A 499 -13.36 -14.82 49.39
N VAL A 500 -12.30 -15.10 50.13
CA VAL A 500 -11.43 -14.07 50.70
C VAL A 500 -10.39 -13.69 49.66
N LEU A 501 -10.30 -12.42 49.31
CA LEU A 501 -9.29 -11.94 48.37
C LEU A 501 -7.88 -12.07 48.97
N PRO A 502 -6.89 -12.48 48.16
CA PRO A 502 -5.53 -12.73 48.61
C PRO A 502 -4.84 -11.42 49.04
N VAL A 503 -4.19 -11.44 50.20
CA VAL A 503 -3.26 -10.40 50.65
C VAL A 503 -1.90 -11.04 50.89
N PHE A 504 -0.88 -10.55 50.22
CA PHE A 504 0.51 -10.93 50.44
C PHE A 504 1.18 -9.95 51.39
N MET A 505 1.84 -10.46 52.42
CA MET A 505 2.67 -9.65 53.32
C MET A 505 4.14 -9.79 52.90
N LEU A 506 4.71 -8.72 52.36
CA LEU A 506 6.13 -8.69 51.96
C LEU A 506 6.99 -8.21 53.13
N GLN A 507 8.09 -8.92 53.42
CA GLN A 507 9.02 -8.54 54.48
C GLN A 507 10.17 -7.69 53.93
N ASN A 508 10.68 -6.76 54.74
CA ASN A 508 11.78 -5.85 54.37
C ASN A 508 11.50 -4.97 53.12
N VAL A 509 10.23 -4.77 52.79
CA VAL A 509 9.75 -3.88 51.72
C VAL A 509 9.23 -2.58 52.34
N THR A 510 9.70 -1.43 51.86
CA THR A 510 9.32 -0.10 52.36
C THR A 510 7.97 0.37 51.85
N ARG A 511 7.54 -0.10 50.66
CA ARG A 511 6.25 0.20 50.06
C ARG A 511 5.81 -0.94 49.15
N HIS A 512 4.57 -1.39 49.32
CA HIS A 512 3.94 -2.40 48.49
C HIS A 512 2.63 -1.88 47.90
N GLU A 513 2.55 -1.80 46.57
CA GLU A 513 1.30 -1.52 45.87
C GLU A 513 0.77 -2.78 45.17
N ALA A 514 -0.46 -3.17 45.49
CA ALA A 514 -1.03 -4.42 44.98
C ALA A 514 -2.30 -4.16 44.18
N LEU A 515 -2.39 -4.79 43.02
CA LEU A 515 -3.59 -4.91 42.20
C LEU A 515 -4.05 -6.37 42.21
N VAL A 516 -5.34 -6.58 42.41
CA VAL A 516 -5.99 -7.90 42.47
C VAL A 516 -7.17 -7.92 41.52
N GLY A 517 -7.08 -8.74 40.47
CA GLY A 517 -8.21 -9.04 39.59
C GLY A 517 -8.79 -10.40 39.92
N ALA A 518 -10.08 -10.45 40.19
CA ALA A 518 -10.84 -11.67 40.45
C ALA A 518 -11.74 -11.99 39.25
N VAL A 519 -11.47 -13.12 38.61
CA VAL A 519 -12.31 -13.74 37.57
C VAL A 519 -13.14 -14.82 38.22
N ILE A 520 -14.46 -14.66 38.18
CA ILE A 520 -15.40 -15.53 38.88
C ILE A 520 -16.21 -16.29 37.83
N HIS A 521 -16.21 -17.62 37.95
CA HIS A 521 -16.86 -18.52 37.01
C HIS A 521 -18.31 -18.11 36.76
N SER A 522 -18.77 -18.19 35.50
CA SER A 522 -20.07 -17.67 35.03
C SER A 522 -21.29 -18.22 35.79
N SER A 523 -21.17 -19.40 36.42
CA SER A 523 -22.22 -20.00 37.22
C SER A 523 -22.42 -19.35 38.59
N LEU A 524 -21.54 -18.43 38.97
CA LEU A 524 -21.48 -17.82 40.30
C LEU A 524 -21.62 -16.31 40.15
N GLU A 525 -22.47 -15.72 40.97
CA GLU A 525 -22.64 -14.27 41.07
C GLU A 525 -21.96 -13.76 42.34
N PRO A 526 -20.93 -12.91 42.20
CA PRO A 526 -20.28 -12.30 43.36
C PRO A 526 -21.08 -11.12 43.89
N ASN A 527 -21.14 -11.04 45.22
CA ASN A 527 -21.61 -9.88 45.96
C ASN A 527 -20.57 -9.53 47.03
N THR A 528 -20.21 -8.25 47.14
CA THR A 528 -19.29 -7.78 48.20
C THR A 528 -19.95 -7.98 49.56
N LYS A 529 -19.36 -8.85 50.39
CA LYS A 529 -19.80 -9.08 51.77
C LYS A 529 -19.10 -8.13 52.73
N ASP A 530 -17.79 -7.97 52.54
CA ASP A 530 -16.95 -7.00 53.24
C ASP A 530 -15.84 -6.54 52.29
N ILE A 531 -15.58 -5.24 52.19
CA ILE A 531 -14.54 -4.70 51.32
C ILE A 531 -13.17 -4.62 52.04
N GLY A 532 -13.13 -4.73 53.38
CA GLY A 532 -11.90 -4.59 54.14
C GLY A 532 -11.21 -3.24 53.85
N ASP A 533 -9.89 -3.27 53.63
CA ASP A 533 -9.10 -2.09 53.27
C ASP A 533 -8.86 -1.96 51.75
N PHE A 534 -9.59 -2.73 50.94
CA PHE A 534 -9.45 -2.72 49.48
C PHE A 534 -10.22 -1.54 48.88
N GLN A 535 -9.72 -1.01 47.77
CA GLN A 535 -10.48 -0.08 46.92
C GLN A 535 -10.83 -0.78 45.62
N GLN A 536 -12.07 -0.62 45.16
CA GLN A 536 -12.49 -1.14 43.86
C GLN A 536 -11.87 -0.31 42.73
N GLU A 537 -11.39 -1.00 41.70
CA GLU A 537 -10.74 -0.40 40.54
C GLU A 537 -11.43 -0.83 39.24
N ASP A 538 -11.15 -0.11 38.15
CA ASP A 538 -11.60 -0.51 36.83
C ASP A 538 -10.91 -1.82 36.40
N VAL A 539 -11.68 -2.75 35.82
CA VAL A 539 -11.22 -4.06 35.35
C VAL A 539 -10.10 -3.93 34.32
N SER A 540 -10.11 -2.86 33.51
CA SER A 540 -9.08 -2.55 32.53
C SER A 540 -7.69 -2.38 33.15
N ALA A 541 -7.59 -1.99 34.43
CA ALA A 541 -6.31 -1.82 35.11
C ALA A 541 -5.54 -3.14 35.30
N VAL A 542 -6.22 -4.30 35.28
CA VAL A 542 -5.62 -5.60 35.61
C VAL A 542 -5.35 -6.50 34.40
N HIS A 543 -5.76 -6.08 33.19
CA HIS A 543 -5.57 -6.84 31.93
C HIS A 543 -5.91 -8.33 32.11
N LEU A 544 -7.12 -8.61 32.60
CA LEU A 544 -7.64 -9.96 32.74
C LEU A 544 -7.89 -10.56 31.34
N GLN A 545 -7.66 -11.86 31.18
CA GLN A 545 -8.05 -12.54 29.95
C GLN A 545 -9.57 -12.72 29.99
N ASN A 546 -10.27 -12.15 29.02
CA ASN A 546 -11.73 -12.26 28.90
C ASN A 546 -12.14 -13.75 28.81
N GLU A 547 -12.53 -14.35 29.95
CA GLU A 547 -13.27 -15.61 29.93
C GLU A 547 -14.73 -15.26 29.60
N ALA A 548 -15.26 -15.84 28.51
CA ALA A 548 -16.61 -15.55 28.04
C ALA A 548 -17.65 -15.74 29.16
N ASN A 549 -18.42 -14.68 29.45
CA ASN A 549 -19.47 -14.66 30.47
C ASN A 549 -19.02 -14.83 31.94
N ALA A 550 -17.71 -14.72 32.24
CA ALA A 550 -17.22 -14.65 33.62
C ALA A 550 -17.46 -13.26 34.22
N THR A 551 -17.64 -13.19 35.54
CA THR A 551 -17.71 -11.88 36.24
C THR A 551 -16.31 -11.47 36.66
N GLU A 552 -15.87 -10.31 36.18
CA GLU A 552 -14.54 -9.77 36.46
C GLU A 552 -14.63 -8.58 37.43
N LEU A 553 -13.79 -8.60 38.46
CA LEU A 553 -13.68 -7.54 39.45
C LEU A 553 -12.22 -7.16 39.61
N ALA A 554 -11.92 -5.88 39.80
CA ALA A 554 -10.57 -5.40 40.09
C ALA A 554 -10.55 -4.61 41.39
N PHE A 555 -9.46 -4.78 42.14
CA PHE A 555 -9.23 -4.12 43.41
C PHE A 555 -7.77 -3.70 43.55
N ARG A 556 -7.53 -2.74 44.42
CA ARG A 556 -6.20 -2.33 44.86
C ARG A 556 -6.10 -2.32 46.38
N TYR A 557 -4.91 -2.64 46.89
CA TYR A 557 -4.55 -2.41 48.29
C TYR A 557 -3.10 -1.93 48.40
N ARG A 558 -2.74 -1.38 49.57
CA ARG A 558 -1.37 -0.93 49.87
C ARG A 558 -0.86 -1.58 51.15
N ASP A 559 0.42 -1.94 51.14
CA ASP A 559 1.15 -2.52 52.26
C ASP A 559 0.36 -3.68 52.92
N THR A 560 0.10 -3.58 54.22
CA THR A 560 -0.76 -4.52 54.93
C THR A 560 -2.21 -4.06 54.87
N ALA A 561 -3.11 -4.92 54.39
CA ALA A 561 -4.53 -4.65 54.30
C ALA A 561 -5.37 -5.80 54.86
N LYS A 562 -6.52 -5.47 55.48
CA LYS A 562 -7.56 -6.45 55.76
C LYS A 562 -8.19 -6.93 54.44
N PRO A 563 -8.26 -8.24 54.18
CA PRO A 563 -8.73 -8.77 52.91
C PRO A 563 -10.22 -8.53 52.70
N ALA A 564 -10.62 -8.18 51.48
CA ALA A 564 -12.03 -8.16 51.09
C ALA A 564 -12.60 -9.58 51.02
N THR A 565 -13.88 -9.74 51.33
CA THR A 565 -14.62 -11.00 51.26
C THR A 565 -15.79 -10.86 50.29
N LEU A 566 -15.82 -11.74 49.29
CA LEU A 566 -16.90 -11.85 48.31
C LEU A 566 -17.80 -13.03 48.68
N SER A 567 -19.09 -12.77 48.87
CA SER A 567 -20.11 -13.82 48.93
C SER A 567 -20.51 -14.26 47.53
N LEU A 568 -20.77 -15.55 47.33
CA LEU A 568 -21.12 -16.11 46.03
C LEU A 568 -22.53 -16.70 46.05
N LYS A 569 -23.34 -16.36 45.04
CA LYS A 569 -24.64 -16.98 44.79
C LYS A 569 -24.60 -17.82 43.51
N SER A 570 -25.31 -18.94 43.47
CA SER A 570 -25.44 -19.71 42.22
C SER A 570 -26.41 -19.01 41.28
N ARG A 571 -26.05 -18.89 40.00
CA ARG A 571 -26.96 -18.45 38.94
C ARG A 571 -27.77 -19.65 38.42
N SER A 572 -29.02 -19.41 38.03
CA SER A 572 -29.83 -20.40 37.30
C SER A 572 -29.40 -20.48 35.85
N SER A 573 -29.69 -21.59 35.16
CA SER A 573 -29.41 -21.72 33.74
C SER A 573 -30.24 -20.70 32.94
N GLN A 574 -29.61 -20.00 32.01
CA GLN A 574 -30.29 -19.14 31.05
C GLN A 574 -30.13 -19.78 29.68
N VAL A 575 -31.23 -20.30 29.12
CA VAL A 575 -31.23 -21.02 27.86
C VAL A 575 -31.76 -20.10 26.77
N SER A 576 -30.94 -19.78 25.78
CA SER A 576 -31.40 -19.13 24.55
C SER A 576 -31.41 -20.15 23.41
N VAL A 577 -32.35 -20.04 22.48
CA VAL A 577 -32.44 -20.96 21.34
C VAL A 577 -32.72 -20.21 20.04
N GLU A 578 -32.02 -20.63 18.98
CA GLU A 578 -32.32 -20.28 17.60
C GLU A 578 -32.87 -21.53 16.88
N VAL A 579 -34.11 -21.47 16.41
CA VAL A 579 -34.79 -22.57 15.71
C VAL A 579 -34.62 -22.39 14.21
N LEU A 580 -33.81 -23.25 13.60
CA LEU A 580 -33.62 -23.28 12.15
C LEU A 580 -34.56 -24.33 11.55
N THR A 581 -35.55 -23.88 10.79
CA THR A 581 -36.56 -24.76 10.16
C THR A 581 -36.33 -24.84 8.67
N LEU A 582 -36.19 -26.06 8.17
CA LEU A 582 -36.02 -26.36 6.76
C LEU A 582 -37.21 -27.18 6.26
N VAL A 583 -37.88 -26.68 5.23
CA VAL A 583 -39.00 -27.36 4.60
C VAL A 583 -38.64 -27.75 3.17
N GLU A 584 -38.55 -29.04 2.89
CA GLU A 584 -38.30 -29.58 1.56
C GLU A 584 -39.60 -30.15 1.00
N VAL A 585 -40.13 -29.49 -0.02
CA VAL A 585 -41.33 -29.92 -0.73
C VAL A 585 -40.92 -30.74 -1.94
N LYS A 586 -41.16 -32.06 -1.88
CA LYS A 586 -40.98 -33.00 -2.98
C LYS A 586 -42.33 -33.29 -3.65
N GLU A 587 -42.30 -34.00 -4.77
CA GLU A 587 -43.51 -34.32 -5.52
C GLU A 587 -44.55 -35.13 -4.75
N GLN A 588 -44.12 -35.97 -3.81
CA GLN A 588 -44.97 -36.92 -3.08
C GLN A 588 -44.80 -36.85 -1.57
N SER A 589 -43.83 -36.07 -1.07
CA SER A 589 -43.63 -35.87 0.36
C SER A 589 -43.15 -34.46 0.69
N THR A 590 -43.46 -33.99 1.89
CA THR A 590 -42.82 -32.84 2.51
C THR A 590 -41.91 -33.34 3.62
N ARG A 591 -40.71 -32.78 3.70
CA ARG A 591 -39.77 -33.04 4.79
C ARG A 591 -39.55 -31.77 5.58
N HIS A 592 -39.78 -31.84 6.89
CA HIS A 592 -39.48 -30.76 7.82
C HIS A 592 -38.30 -31.19 8.69
N THR A 593 -37.26 -30.38 8.70
CA THR A 593 -36.09 -30.54 9.57
C THR A 593 -36.01 -29.32 10.47
N TRP A 594 -35.97 -29.55 11.78
CA TRP A 594 -35.76 -28.50 12.77
C TRP A 594 -34.42 -28.71 13.45
N THR A 595 -33.53 -27.74 13.34
CA THR A 595 -32.26 -27.69 14.05
C THR A 595 -32.38 -26.63 15.14
N LEU A 596 -32.50 -27.07 16.40
CA LEU A 596 -32.58 -26.24 17.58
C LEU A 596 -31.17 -25.92 18.06
N ALA A 597 -30.67 -24.72 17.78
CA ALA A 597 -29.35 -24.26 18.22
C ALA A 597 -29.47 -23.59 19.60
N PHE A 598 -29.06 -24.30 20.65
CA PHE A 598 -29.07 -23.84 22.02
C PHE A 598 -27.79 -23.07 22.35
N ASP A 599 -27.93 -22.06 23.21
CA ASP A 599 -26.85 -21.43 23.95
C ASP A 599 -27.21 -21.35 25.44
N VAL A 600 -26.51 -22.15 26.26
CA VAL A 600 -26.79 -22.27 27.70
C VAL A 600 -25.77 -21.48 28.50
N ALA A 601 -26.21 -20.35 29.04
CA ALA A 601 -25.41 -19.47 29.87
C ALA A 601 -25.57 -19.77 31.38
N TYR A 602 -24.56 -19.34 32.14
CA TYR A 602 -24.42 -19.45 33.59
C TYR A 602 -24.28 -20.87 34.15
N ALA A 603 -25.36 -21.65 34.21
CA ALA A 603 -25.37 -22.98 34.80
C ALA A 603 -25.67 -24.04 33.74
N ALA A 604 -24.92 -25.15 33.79
CA ALA A 604 -25.17 -26.29 32.92
C ALA A 604 -26.56 -26.88 33.19
N THR A 605 -27.19 -27.39 32.15
CA THR A 605 -28.49 -28.06 32.25
C THR A 605 -28.52 -29.30 31.36
N ASP A 606 -29.26 -30.32 31.77
CA ASP A 606 -29.49 -31.56 31.04
C ASP A 606 -30.97 -31.76 30.65
N ARG A 607 -31.87 -30.89 31.11
CA ARG A 607 -33.32 -30.99 30.86
C ARG A 607 -33.88 -29.73 30.22
N PHE A 608 -34.69 -29.90 29.18
CA PHE A 608 -35.48 -28.83 28.57
C PHE A 608 -36.79 -29.39 28.03
N VAL A 609 -37.76 -28.51 27.86
CA VAL A 609 -39.09 -28.85 27.35
C VAL A 609 -39.17 -28.41 25.89
N LEU A 610 -39.68 -29.27 25.02
CA LEU A 610 -40.01 -28.96 23.64
C LEU A 610 -41.54 -28.95 23.49
N ALA A 611 -42.09 -27.91 22.89
CA ALA A 611 -43.48 -27.84 22.46
C ALA A 611 -43.55 -28.19 20.97
N VAL A 612 -44.10 -29.37 20.69
CA VAL A 612 -44.17 -29.98 19.35
C VAL A 612 -45.63 -29.98 18.88
N PRO A 613 -45.95 -29.68 17.60
CA PRO A 613 -47.34 -29.61 17.18
C PRO A 613 -48.06 -30.95 17.38
N LYS A 614 -49.20 -30.92 18.08
CA LYS A 614 -49.93 -32.13 18.52
C LYS A 614 -50.38 -33.00 17.36
N GLU A 615 -50.66 -32.39 16.21
CA GLU A 615 -51.07 -33.10 14.97
C GLU A 615 -49.99 -34.07 14.46
N VAL A 616 -48.71 -33.70 14.56
CA VAL A 616 -47.58 -34.45 13.98
C VAL A 616 -46.65 -35.07 15.04
N ALA A 617 -46.97 -34.91 16.32
CA ALA A 617 -46.15 -35.40 17.43
C ALA A 617 -45.83 -36.90 17.34
N GLY A 618 -46.75 -37.74 16.83
CA GLY A 618 -46.53 -39.18 16.67
C GLY A 618 -45.55 -39.56 15.55
N GLU A 619 -45.37 -38.69 14.56
CA GLU A 619 -44.59 -38.96 13.34
C GLU A 619 -43.15 -38.39 13.41
N ILE A 620 -42.89 -37.46 14.33
CA ILE A 620 -41.59 -36.81 14.48
C ILE A 620 -40.53 -37.79 15.01
N ARG A 621 -39.41 -37.84 14.28
CA ARG A 621 -38.22 -38.62 14.63
C ARG A 621 -37.17 -37.70 15.23
N PHE A 622 -36.62 -38.13 16.35
CA PHE A 622 -35.51 -37.46 17.00
C PHE A 622 -34.20 -38.08 16.50
N VAL A 623 -33.26 -37.25 16.03
CA VAL A 623 -32.00 -37.71 15.45
C VAL A 623 -30.87 -37.01 16.18
N ASP A 624 -30.57 -37.44 17.42
CA ASP A 624 -29.38 -36.96 18.12
C ASP A 624 -28.82 -37.99 19.13
N PRO A 625 -27.52 -38.33 19.07
CA PRO A 625 -26.90 -39.23 20.05
C PRO A 625 -26.78 -38.62 21.45
N GLN A 626 -26.89 -37.29 21.61
CA GLN A 626 -26.73 -36.61 22.89
C GLN A 626 -27.92 -36.80 23.84
N VAL A 627 -29.09 -37.21 23.31
CA VAL A 627 -30.29 -37.44 24.10
C VAL A 627 -30.25 -38.81 24.77
N LYS A 628 -30.57 -38.81 26.07
CA LYS A 628 -30.70 -40.01 26.91
C LYS A 628 -32.12 -40.53 26.90
N GLU A 629 -33.09 -39.63 27.10
CA GLU A 629 -34.51 -39.97 27.24
C GLU A 629 -35.39 -38.82 26.75
N ILE A 630 -36.56 -39.16 26.21
CA ILE A 630 -37.60 -38.18 25.84
C ILE A 630 -38.91 -38.61 26.48
N ASN A 631 -39.39 -37.85 27.46
CA ASN A 631 -40.69 -38.04 28.06
C ASN A 631 -41.75 -37.30 27.23
N LYS A 632 -42.41 -38.03 26.33
CA LYS A 632 -43.45 -37.50 25.43
C LYS A 632 -44.79 -37.19 26.11
N ALA A 633 -44.98 -37.61 27.36
CA ALA A 633 -46.20 -37.43 28.14
C ALA A 633 -46.00 -36.41 29.29
N TYR A 634 -45.01 -35.53 29.15
CA TYR A 634 -44.65 -34.56 30.19
C TYR A 634 -45.79 -33.60 30.49
N GLN A 635 -46.13 -33.47 31.77
CA GLN A 635 -47.07 -32.48 32.28
C GLN A 635 -46.30 -31.47 33.13
N PRO A 636 -46.26 -30.19 32.75
CA PRO A 636 -45.50 -29.19 33.48
C PRO A 636 -46.19 -28.90 34.83
N PRO A 637 -45.41 -28.68 35.91
CA PRO A 637 -45.96 -28.39 37.24
C PRO A 637 -46.66 -27.02 37.31
N GLN A 638 -46.39 -26.12 36.36
CA GLN A 638 -47.07 -24.85 36.17
C GLN A 638 -47.47 -24.68 34.69
N PRO A 639 -48.56 -23.97 34.37
CA PRO A 639 -48.94 -23.70 32.98
C PRO A 639 -47.83 -22.98 32.23
N VAL A 640 -47.45 -23.53 31.08
CA VAL A 640 -46.43 -22.95 30.21
C VAL A 640 -46.99 -21.73 29.50
N THR A 641 -46.23 -20.64 29.48
CA THR A 641 -46.60 -19.41 28.74
C THR A 641 -46.23 -19.57 27.25
N LEU A 642 -47.16 -20.09 26.45
CA LEU A 642 -47.01 -20.23 25.00
C LEU A 642 -48.32 -19.81 24.28
N PRO A 643 -48.27 -19.02 23.19
CA PRO A 643 -49.43 -18.78 22.33
C PRO A 643 -49.95 -20.10 21.74
N ASP A 644 -51.27 -20.29 21.70
CA ASP A 644 -51.90 -21.53 21.18
C ASP A 644 -51.41 -22.83 21.86
N ALA A 645 -51.08 -22.79 23.16
CA ALA A 645 -50.55 -23.94 23.91
C ALA A 645 -51.35 -25.25 23.77
N ALA A 646 -52.67 -25.18 23.53
CA ALA A 646 -53.53 -26.35 23.31
C ALA A 646 -53.21 -27.14 22.02
N SER A 647 -52.56 -26.50 21.04
CA SER A 647 -52.14 -27.09 19.76
C SER A 647 -50.81 -27.83 19.85
N TYR A 648 -50.12 -27.78 21.01
CA TYR A 648 -48.81 -28.39 21.22
C TYR A 648 -48.86 -29.55 22.22
N ALA A 649 -48.04 -30.57 21.99
CA ALA A 649 -47.66 -31.58 22.96
C ALA A 649 -46.31 -31.20 23.58
N LEU A 650 -46.19 -31.30 24.90
CA LEU A 650 -44.97 -30.96 25.63
C LEU A 650 -44.13 -32.21 25.86
N TRP A 651 -42.87 -32.18 25.43
CA TRP A 651 -41.90 -33.26 25.59
C TRP A 651 -40.75 -32.77 26.45
N GLU A 652 -40.47 -33.47 27.55
CA GLU A 652 -39.24 -33.22 28.31
C GLU A 652 -38.12 -34.06 27.70
N VAL A 653 -37.04 -33.41 27.31
CA VAL A 653 -35.85 -34.04 26.74
C VAL A 653 -34.75 -34.01 27.79
N VAL A 654 -34.17 -35.18 28.07
CA VAL A 654 -33.08 -35.37 29.02
C VAL A 654 -31.81 -35.75 28.26
N LEU A 655 -30.73 -34.99 28.43
CA LEU A 655 -29.42 -35.24 27.82
C LEU A 655 -28.62 -36.30 28.60
N ARG A 656 -27.61 -36.88 27.95
CA ARG A 656 -26.69 -37.84 28.58
C ARG A 656 -25.74 -37.21 29.59
N SER A 657 -25.42 -35.93 29.41
CA SER A 657 -24.55 -35.13 30.27
C SER A 657 -25.06 -33.70 30.31
N GLU A 658 -24.89 -33.01 31.45
CA GLU A 658 -25.17 -31.58 31.55
C GLU A 658 -24.38 -30.80 30.48
N ARG A 659 -25.02 -29.82 29.85
CA ARG A 659 -24.42 -28.98 28.80
C ARG A 659 -24.44 -27.51 29.23
N GLN A 660 -23.33 -26.84 28.95
CA GLN A 660 -23.16 -25.38 29.05
C GLN A 660 -22.53 -24.89 27.74
N GLY A 661 -22.86 -23.67 27.32
CA GLY A 661 -22.47 -23.11 26.03
C GLY A 661 -23.33 -23.64 24.88
N SER A 662 -22.79 -23.56 23.66
CA SER A 662 -23.56 -23.82 22.45
C SER A 662 -23.61 -25.31 22.07
N PHE A 663 -24.80 -25.80 21.73
CA PHE A 663 -25.01 -27.14 21.14
C PHE A 663 -26.30 -27.14 20.31
N SER A 664 -26.51 -28.16 19.47
CA SER A 664 -27.69 -28.26 18.61
C SER A 664 -28.40 -29.59 18.74
N LEU A 665 -29.71 -29.61 18.55
CA LEU A 665 -30.52 -30.83 18.47
C LEU A 665 -31.35 -30.83 17.19
N SER A 666 -31.50 -32.00 16.57
CA SER A 666 -32.20 -32.12 15.29
C SER A 666 -33.45 -33.00 15.38
N LEU A 667 -34.56 -32.49 14.86
CA LEU A 667 -35.82 -33.21 14.68
C LEU A 667 -36.17 -33.31 13.19
N ASN A 668 -36.75 -34.43 12.79
CA ASN A 668 -37.13 -34.68 11.41
C ASN A 668 -38.55 -35.23 11.31
N LEU A 669 -39.31 -34.74 10.34
CA LEU A 669 -40.64 -35.22 9.97
C LEU A 669 -40.70 -35.38 8.44
N GLU A 670 -41.25 -36.49 7.97
CA GLU A 670 -41.55 -36.69 6.55
C GLU A 670 -43.02 -37.12 6.41
N ARG A 671 -43.83 -36.32 5.69
CA ARG A 671 -45.24 -36.60 5.44
C ARG A 671 -45.51 -36.75 3.94
N PRO A 672 -46.43 -37.63 3.53
CA PRO A 672 -46.87 -37.66 2.14
C PRO A 672 -47.67 -36.40 1.80
N ILE A 673 -47.47 -35.87 0.59
CA ILE A 673 -48.30 -34.80 0.01
C ILE A 673 -48.80 -35.27 -1.37
N ALA A 674 -50.12 -35.24 -1.57
CA ALA A 674 -50.74 -35.68 -2.83
C ALA A 674 -50.95 -34.47 -3.75
N LEU A 675 -49.97 -34.21 -4.62
CA LEU A 675 -50.07 -33.17 -5.65
C LEU A 675 -50.38 -33.81 -7.01
N GLU A 676 -51.58 -33.58 -7.53
CA GLU A 676 -51.98 -34.00 -8.88
C GLU A 676 -51.51 -32.99 -9.92
N ALA A 677 -51.10 -33.46 -11.11
CA ALA A 677 -50.67 -32.60 -12.20
C ALA A 677 -51.80 -31.64 -12.61
N GLY A 678 -51.50 -30.34 -12.66
CA GLY A 678 -52.47 -29.28 -13.00
C GLY A 678 -53.40 -28.84 -11.87
N LYS A 679 -53.31 -29.43 -10.66
CA LYS A 679 -54.01 -28.95 -9.46
C LYS A 679 -53.05 -28.26 -8.50
N THR A 680 -53.59 -27.41 -7.62
CA THR A 680 -52.84 -26.84 -6.50
C THR A 680 -53.03 -27.66 -5.23
N GLY A 681 -52.00 -27.70 -4.39
CA GLY A 681 -52.05 -28.24 -3.03
C GLY A 681 -51.47 -27.23 -2.04
N LYS A 682 -51.76 -27.43 -0.76
CA LYS A 682 -51.28 -26.56 0.32
C LYS A 682 -50.30 -27.30 1.22
N MET A 683 -49.29 -26.56 1.68
CA MET A 683 -48.33 -26.98 2.68
C MET A 683 -48.33 -25.94 3.79
N ASP A 684 -48.50 -26.39 5.03
CA ASP A 684 -48.39 -25.52 6.21
C ASP A 684 -47.07 -25.78 6.94
N LEU A 685 -46.49 -24.72 7.51
CA LEU A 685 -45.30 -24.80 8.34
C LEU A 685 -45.66 -25.35 9.72
N PHE A 686 -45.00 -26.44 10.09
CA PHE A 686 -44.99 -26.94 11.46
C PHE A 686 -43.82 -26.30 12.23
N HIS A 687 -44.11 -25.66 13.36
CA HIS A 687 -43.11 -24.99 14.18
C HIS A 687 -42.87 -25.74 15.50
N VAL A 688 -41.63 -25.77 15.98
CA VAL A 688 -41.24 -26.40 17.26
C VAL A 688 -40.73 -25.31 18.18
N HIS A 689 -41.26 -25.25 19.41
CA HIS A 689 -40.90 -24.27 20.42
C HIS A 689 -40.10 -24.89 21.55
N VAL A 690 -39.35 -24.06 22.29
CA VAL A 690 -38.68 -24.45 23.54
C VAL A 690 -39.21 -23.60 24.69
N PRO A 691 -40.29 -24.06 25.36
CA PRO A 691 -40.86 -23.25 26.42
C PRO A 691 -39.93 -23.12 27.62
N GLY A 692 -39.90 -21.91 28.21
CA GLY A 692 -38.98 -21.57 29.30
C GLY A 692 -37.59 -21.10 28.84
N ALA A 693 -37.33 -21.06 27.52
CA ALA A 693 -36.17 -20.36 26.99
C ALA A 693 -36.24 -18.86 27.32
N PHE A 694 -35.11 -18.26 27.67
CA PHE A 694 -34.97 -16.83 27.90
C PHE A 694 -35.24 -16.03 26.62
N GLN A 695 -34.78 -16.55 25.48
CA GLN A 695 -35.02 -15.99 24.16
C GLN A 695 -35.16 -17.12 23.14
N GLU A 696 -36.22 -17.08 22.36
CA GLU A 696 -36.44 -17.94 21.20
C GLU A 696 -36.50 -17.06 19.94
N THR A 697 -35.65 -17.37 18.98
CA THR A 697 -35.65 -16.76 17.63
C THR A 697 -35.54 -17.86 16.59
N GLY A 698 -35.76 -17.55 15.32
CA GLY A 698 -35.54 -18.58 14.32
C GLY A 698 -35.58 -18.09 12.89
N GLN A 699 -35.23 -19.01 12.00
CA GLN A 699 -35.22 -18.82 10.55
C GLN A 699 -35.94 -19.99 9.90
N VAL A 700 -36.66 -19.71 8.80
CA VAL A 700 -37.41 -20.68 8.03
C VAL A 700 -36.95 -20.61 6.58
N ALA A 701 -36.51 -21.74 6.02
CA ALA A 701 -36.18 -21.85 4.61
C ALA A 701 -37.05 -22.91 3.92
N VAL A 702 -37.57 -22.58 2.73
CA VAL A 702 -38.39 -23.49 1.92
C VAL A 702 -37.69 -23.80 0.61
N VAL A 703 -37.52 -25.10 0.34
CA VAL A 703 -36.98 -25.66 -0.90
C VAL A 703 -38.08 -26.45 -1.58
N LYS A 704 -38.23 -26.32 -2.90
CA LYS A 704 -39.18 -27.10 -3.70
C LYS A 704 -38.47 -27.93 -4.77
N ALA A 705 -39.06 -29.04 -5.18
CA ALA A 705 -38.64 -29.78 -6.35
C ALA A 705 -38.86 -28.96 -7.65
N ASP A 706 -38.10 -29.29 -8.70
CA ASP A 706 -38.14 -28.56 -9.98
C ASP A 706 -39.50 -28.67 -10.70
N SER A 707 -40.20 -29.78 -10.52
CA SER A 707 -41.54 -30.02 -11.09
C SER A 707 -42.67 -29.29 -10.37
N LEU A 708 -42.38 -28.60 -9.26
CA LEU A 708 -43.34 -27.84 -8.47
C LEU A 708 -43.17 -26.34 -8.70
N GLU A 709 -44.26 -25.59 -8.61
CA GLU A 709 -44.29 -24.13 -8.65
C GLU A 709 -44.97 -23.59 -7.38
N ILE A 710 -44.40 -22.56 -6.74
CA ILE A 710 -45.05 -21.86 -5.62
C ILE A 710 -45.97 -20.78 -6.21
N ARG A 711 -47.29 -20.92 -6.02
CA ARG A 711 -48.30 -19.97 -6.49
C ARG A 711 -48.47 -18.79 -5.54
N LYS A 712 -48.47 -19.06 -4.24
CA LYS A 712 -48.70 -18.08 -3.18
C LYS A 712 -48.04 -18.54 -1.89
N ALA A 713 -47.52 -17.59 -1.11
CA ALA A 713 -47.08 -17.81 0.26
C ALA A 713 -47.76 -16.78 1.17
N GLU A 714 -48.31 -17.22 2.30
CA GLU A 714 -49.01 -16.39 3.29
C GLU A 714 -48.27 -16.47 4.63
N PRO A 715 -47.28 -15.59 4.87
CA PRO A 715 -46.56 -15.49 6.15
C PRO A 715 -47.34 -14.67 7.20
N GLU A 716 -47.33 -15.13 8.45
CA GLU A 716 -47.83 -14.41 9.65
C GLU A 716 -46.69 -14.30 10.68
N THR A 717 -46.36 -13.07 11.09
CA THR A 717 -45.26 -12.77 12.05
C THR A 717 -43.86 -13.23 11.56
N LEU A 718 -43.69 -13.40 10.25
CA LEU A 718 -42.44 -13.77 9.59
C LEU A 718 -41.95 -12.60 8.72
N GLU A 719 -40.67 -12.26 8.85
CA GLU A 719 -40.00 -11.25 8.01
C GLU A 719 -39.22 -11.96 6.89
N GLU A 720 -39.52 -11.64 5.63
CA GLU A 720 -38.79 -12.20 4.48
C GLU A 720 -37.36 -11.66 4.43
N ILE A 721 -36.41 -12.53 4.12
CA ILE A 721 -34.97 -12.21 4.02
C ILE A 721 -34.36 -12.81 2.77
N ASP A 722 -33.18 -12.34 2.38
CA ASP A 722 -32.40 -12.98 1.32
C ASP A 722 -31.88 -14.35 1.79
N ALA A 723 -31.82 -15.33 0.88
CA ALA A 723 -31.30 -16.67 1.17
C ALA A 723 -29.84 -16.65 1.69
N ARG A 724 -29.06 -15.61 1.38
CA ARG A 724 -27.69 -15.42 1.88
C ARG A 724 -27.63 -15.03 3.37
N GLU A 725 -28.72 -14.50 3.92
CA GLU A 725 -28.80 -14.12 5.35
C GLU A 725 -29.15 -15.31 6.26
N LEU A 726 -29.52 -16.44 5.67
CA LEU A 726 -29.76 -17.68 6.41
C LEU A 726 -28.49 -18.14 7.14
N ARG A 727 -28.62 -18.91 8.21
CA ARG A 727 -27.50 -19.39 9.04
C ARG A 727 -27.36 -20.90 9.00
N GLY A 728 -26.14 -21.38 9.26
CA GLY A 728 -25.84 -22.80 9.45
C GLY A 728 -26.29 -23.66 8.26
N GLU A 729 -26.98 -24.77 8.57
CA GLU A 729 -27.44 -25.76 7.58
C GLU A 729 -28.49 -25.22 6.59
N LEU A 730 -29.08 -24.05 6.88
CA LEU A 730 -30.00 -23.40 5.96
C LEU A 730 -29.29 -22.69 4.80
N GLN A 731 -27.98 -22.40 4.86
CA GLN A 731 -27.25 -21.79 3.73
C GLN A 731 -26.96 -22.80 2.62
N ARG A 732 -27.90 -22.98 1.68
CA ARG A 732 -27.77 -23.95 0.59
C ARG A 732 -28.39 -23.47 -0.72
N PRO A 733 -27.95 -23.99 -1.87
CA PRO A 733 -28.59 -23.69 -3.14
C PRO A 733 -30.04 -24.23 -3.18
N GLY A 734 -30.89 -23.58 -3.98
CA GLY A 734 -32.27 -24.04 -4.24
C GLY A 734 -33.31 -23.56 -3.21
N ILE A 735 -32.97 -22.58 -2.37
CA ILE A 735 -33.92 -21.95 -1.45
C ILE A 735 -34.80 -20.97 -2.22
N PHE A 736 -36.10 -21.14 -2.10
CA PHE A 736 -37.10 -20.31 -2.78
C PHE A 736 -37.72 -19.28 -1.86
N LEU A 737 -37.96 -19.63 -0.59
CA LEU A 737 -38.45 -18.69 0.43
C LEU A 737 -37.53 -18.74 1.64
N ALA A 738 -37.19 -17.58 2.18
CA ALA A 738 -36.39 -17.45 3.38
C ALA A 738 -37.03 -16.40 4.30
N TYR A 739 -37.25 -16.78 5.56
CA TYR A 739 -37.86 -15.91 6.56
C TYR A 739 -37.07 -15.96 7.87
N LYS A 740 -37.20 -14.91 8.67
CA LYS A 740 -36.78 -14.88 10.09
C LYS A 740 -37.93 -14.43 10.97
N TYR A 741 -37.90 -14.82 12.24
CA TYR A 741 -38.83 -14.32 13.25
C TYR A 741 -38.13 -14.04 14.57
N ARG A 742 -38.72 -13.12 15.35
CA ARG A 742 -38.26 -12.74 16.69
C ARG A 742 -39.38 -12.79 17.75
N SER A 743 -40.60 -13.06 17.32
CA SER A 743 -41.79 -13.10 18.17
C SER A 743 -42.71 -14.23 17.72
N LEU A 744 -43.44 -14.79 18.67
CA LEU A 744 -44.42 -15.86 18.48
C LEU A 744 -45.85 -15.29 18.60
N PRO A 745 -46.86 -15.90 17.98
CA PRO A 745 -46.83 -17.10 17.12
C PRO A 745 -46.41 -16.81 15.68
N ILE A 746 -45.92 -17.82 14.97
CA ILE A 746 -45.61 -17.76 13.53
C ILE A 746 -46.48 -18.74 12.75
N LYS A 747 -46.86 -18.37 11.52
CA LYS A 747 -47.51 -19.28 10.55
C LYS A 747 -47.01 -19.01 9.14
N LEU A 748 -46.95 -20.05 8.33
CA LEU A 748 -46.66 -19.94 6.90
C LEU A 748 -47.45 -21.02 6.16
N SER A 749 -48.34 -20.59 5.26
CA SER A 749 -49.04 -21.48 4.33
C SER A 749 -48.53 -21.22 2.90
N VAL A 750 -48.16 -22.28 2.19
CA VAL A 750 -47.62 -22.22 0.83
C VAL A 750 -48.50 -23.01 -0.11
N GLU A 751 -49.00 -22.35 -1.15
CA GLU A 751 -49.76 -22.97 -2.24
C GLU A 751 -48.80 -23.41 -3.36
N LEU A 752 -48.88 -24.70 -3.72
CA LEU A 752 -47.98 -25.41 -4.62
C LEU A 752 -48.75 -25.96 -5.83
N ALA A 753 -48.19 -25.90 -7.03
CA ALA A 753 -48.75 -26.51 -8.24
C ALA A 753 -47.78 -27.53 -8.85
N LYS A 754 -48.27 -28.69 -9.29
CA LYS A 754 -47.45 -29.69 -10.00
C LYS A 754 -47.55 -29.52 -11.52
N ASN A 755 -46.41 -29.36 -12.18
CA ASN A 755 -46.31 -29.25 -13.64
C ASN A 755 -46.43 -30.62 -14.33
N SER A 756 -47.01 -30.65 -15.54
CA SER A 756 -47.08 -31.87 -16.37
C SER A 756 -45.83 -32.02 -17.24
N PHE A 757 -45.29 -33.23 -17.32
CA PHE A 757 -44.14 -33.54 -18.18
C PHE A 757 -44.57 -33.76 -19.64
N ILE A 758 -43.76 -33.31 -20.59
CA ILE A 758 -43.92 -33.58 -22.03
C ILE A 758 -43.32 -34.97 -22.32
N PRO A 759 -44.01 -35.88 -23.04
CA PRO A 759 -43.49 -37.21 -23.35
C PRO A 759 -42.21 -37.16 -24.20
N VAL A 760 -41.25 -38.05 -23.92
CA VAL A 760 -39.97 -38.13 -24.64
C VAL A 760 -40.17 -38.72 -26.04
N PRO A 761 -39.72 -38.06 -27.12
CA PRO A 761 -39.91 -38.56 -28.49
C PRO A 761 -39.09 -39.84 -28.76
N GLN A 762 -39.74 -40.86 -29.34
CA GLN A 762 -39.14 -42.16 -29.67
C GLN A 762 -38.23 -42.12 -30.91
N ALA A 763 -38.46 -41.15 -31.80
CA ALA A 763 -37.58 -40.85 -32.92
C ALA A 763 -37.71 -39.36 -33.27
N VAL A 764 -36.70 -38.80 -33.94
CA VAL A 764 -36.73 -37.43 -34.45
C VAL A 764 -36.09 -37.40 -35.84
N ILE A 765 -36.68 -36.66 -36.75
CA ILE A 765 -36.05 -36.31 -38.03
C ILE A 765 -35.35 -34.99 -37.82
N THR A 766 -34.01 -35.03 -37.87
CA THR A 766 -33.20 -33.81 -37.70
C THR A 766 -33.34 -32.90 -38.93
N HIS A 767 -33.28 -33.48 -40.13
CA HIS A 767 -33.35 -32.76 -41.39
C HIS A 767 -34.23 -33.52 -42.40
N ALA A 768 -35.14 -32.81 -43.05
CA ALA A 768 -35.89 -33.26 -44.20
C ALA A 768 -35.41 -32.50 -45.44
N ASP A 769 -34.78 -33.18 -46.38
CA ASP A 769 -34.32 -32.61 -47.65
C ASP A 769 -35.20 -33.11 -48.80
N LEU A 770 -35.94 -32.19 -49.40
CA LEU A 770 -36.86 -32.47 -50.50
C LEU A 770 -36.35 -31.78 -51.76
N THR A 771 -36.30 -32.51 -52.86
CA THR A 771 -35.97 -31.95 -54.17
C THR A 771 -37.10 -32.24 -55.16
N THR A 772 -37.81 -31.20 -55.60
CA THR A 772 -38.92 -31.34 -56.55
C THR A 772 -38.58 -30.68 -57.88
N ALA A 773 -38.69 -31.44 -58.97
CA ALA A 773 -38.73 -30.89 -60.32
C ALA A 773 -40.18 -30.77 -60.78
N VAL A 774 -40.51 -29.59 -61.33
CA VAL A 774 -41.83 -29.28 -61.86
C VAL A 774 -41.73 -29.17 -63.38
N ALA A 775 -42.53 -29.95 -64.10
CA ALA A 775 -42.62 -29.90 -65.55
C ALA A 775 -43.53 -28.76 -66.05
N THR A 776 -43.45 -28.45 -67.35
CA THR A 776 -44.27 -27.38 -67.96
C THR A 776 -45.77 -27.69 -67.98
N ASP A 777 -46.15 -28.95 -67.81
CA ASP A 777 -47.54 -29.39 -67.68
C ASP A 777 -47.99 -29.52 -66.21
N LYS A 778 -47.19 -29.07 -65.25
CA LYS A 778 -47.41 -29.19 -63.79
C LYS A 778 -47.25 -30.62 -63.22
N ALA A 779 -46.75 -31.59 -63.96
CA ALA A 779 -46.30 -32.85 -63.36
C ALA A 779 -45.11 -32.59 -62.41
N GLN A 780 -45.00 -33.36 -61.33
CA GLN A 780 -44.02 -33.12 -60.27
C GLN A 780 -43.30 -34.43 -59.91
N THR A 781 -41.98 -34.40 -59.88
CA THR A 781 -41.18 -35.50 -59.37
C THR A 781 -40.41 -35.02 -58.14
N THR A 782 -40.61 -35.67 -57.00
CA THR A 782 -40.06 -35.27 -55.71
C THR A 782 -39.21 -36.39 -55.11
N GLU A 783 -37.95 -36.07 -54.84
CA GLU A 783 -37.02 -36.86 -54.04
C GLU A 783 -37.09 -36.36 -52.60
N VAL A 784 -37.14 -37.30 -51.65
CA VAL A 784 -37.23 -37.02 -50.22
C VAL A 784 -36.12 -37.78 -49.52
N ILE A 785 -35.39 -37.08 -48.65
CA ILE A 785 -34.35 -37.64 -47.78
C ILE A 785 -34.65 -37.17 -46.35
N TYR A 786 -34.98 -38.11 -45.46
CA TYR A 786 -35.16 -37.86 -44.03
C TYR A 786 -33.95 -38.34 -43.23
N TRP A 787 -33.31 -37.45 -42.48
CA TRP A 787 -32.23 -37.78 -41.55
C TRP A 787 -32.81 -38.18 -40.19
N VAL A 788 -33.09 -39.47 -40.05
CA VAL A 788 -33.77 -40.05 -38.90
C VAL A 788 -32.77 -40.41 -37.82
N LYS A 789 -33.03 -39.97 -36.59
CA LYS A 789 -32.39 -40.48 -35.36
C LYS A 789 -33.43 -41.29 -34.60
N ASN A 790 -33.21 -42.59 -34.49
CA ASN A 790 -34.18 -43.53 -33.94
C ASN A 790 -33.75 -44.02 -32.56
N ASN A 791 -34.57 -43.79 -31.53
CA ASN A 791 -34.32 -44.37 -30.21
C ASN A 791 -34.99 -45.75 -30.10
N ASP A 792 -36.28 -45.86 -30.47
CA ASP A 792 -37.06 -47.11 -30.29
C ASP A 792 -38.30 -47.24 -31.22
N LEU A 793 -38.37 -46.51 -32.35
CA LEU A 793 -39.49 -46.60 -33.29
C LEU A 793 -39.26 -47.72 -34.32
N GLN A 794 -40.24 -48.61 -34.51
CA GLN A 794 -40.12 -49.74 -35.45
C GLN A 794 -40.38 -49.37 -36.92
N PHE A 795 -41.39 -48.55 -37.17
CA PHE A 795 -41.80 -48.15 -38.52
C PHE A 795 -41.97 -46.63 -38.61
N LEU A 796 -41.36 -46.02 -39.63
CA LEU A 796 -41.64 -44.65 -40.03
C LEU A 796 -42.87 -44.65 -40.94
N VAL A 797 -43.93 -43.98 -40.51
CA VAL A 797 -45.19 -43.87 -41.26
C VAL A 797 -45.16 -42.61 -42.13
N VAL A 798 -45.13 -42.79 -43.44
CA VAL A 798 -45.07 -41.70 -44.43
C VAL A 798 -46.33 -41.71 -45.29
N LYS A 799 -47.03 -40.58 -45.35
CA LYS A 799 -48.20 -40.38 -46.19
C LYS A 799 -47.84 -39.54 -47.41
N LEU A 800 -47.95 -40.13 -48.60
CA LEU A 800 -47.67 -39.45 -49.86
C LEU A 800 -48.84 -38.54 -50.28
N PRO A 801 -48.59 -37.49 -51.08
CA PRO A 801 -49.66 -36.65 -51.61
C PRO A 801 -50.66 -37.44 -52.47
N GLN A 802 -51.93 -37.05 -52.45
CA GLN A 802 -53.02 -37.76 -53.12
C GLN A 802 -52.73 -37.96 -54.62
N GLY A 803 -52.90 -39.18 -55.13
CA GLY A 803 -52.66 -39.52 -56.53
C GLY A 803 -51.19 -39.72 -56.93
N SER A 804 -50.26 -39.61 -55.98
CA SER A 804 -48.82 -39.82 -56.24
C SER A 804 -48.47 -41.30 -56.34
N ARG A 805 -47.45 -41.62 -57.14
CA ARG A 805 -46.91 -42.97 -57.30
C ARG A 805 -45.43 -43.00 -56.91
N LEU A 806 -45.03 -44.03 -56.19
CA LEU A 806 -43.62 -44.24 -55.84
C LEU A 806 -42.84 -44.65 -57.10
N GLN A 807 -41.73 -43.96 -57.38
CA GLN A 807 -40.89 -44.15 -58.57
C GLN A 807 -39.57 -44.89 -58.27
N SER A 808 -39.18 -45.00 -57.00
CA SER A 808 -37.97 -45.71 -56.56
C SER A 808 -38.26 -46.68 -55.42
N ASP A 809 -37.36 -47.62 -55.17
CA ASP A 809 -37.31 -48.31 -53.87
C ASP A 809 -37.05 -47.29 -52.75
N VAL A 810 -37.44 -47.63 -51.51
CA VAL A 810 -37.14 -46.83 -50.33
C VAL A 810 -35.81 -47.30 -49.76
N PHE A 811 -34.82 -46.42 -49.71
CA PHE A 811 -33.51 -46.73 -49.15
C PHE A 811 -33.46 -46.30 -47.69
N VAL A 812 -33.11 -47.22 -46.80
CA VAL A 812 -32.80 -46.92 -45.40
C VAL A 812 -31.30 -47.08 -45.24
N ASN A 813 -30.59 -45.96 -45.10
CA ASN A 813 -29.14 -45.88 -45.19
C ASN A 813 -28.61 -46.40 -46.54
N ARG A 814 -28.04 -47.62 -46.58
CA ARG A 814 -27.51 -48.29 -47.78
C ARG A 814 -28.40 -49.44 -48.28
N GLU A 815 -29.44 -49.81 -47.55
CA GLU A 815 -30.29 -50.97 -47.85
C GLU A 815 -31.58 -50.55 -48.56
N ALA A 816 -31.84 -51.15 -49.73
CA ALA A 816 -33.11 -50.98 -50.44
C ALA A 816 -34.21 -51.82 -49.76
N GLN A 817 -35.36 -51.21 -49.51
CA GLN A 817 -36.52 -51.86 -48.91
C GLN A 817 -37.77 -51.56 -49.73
N GLN A 818 -38.62 -52.59 -49.89
CA GLN A 818 -39.97 -52.44 -50.41
C GLN A 818 -40.89 -52.02 -49.25
N PRO A 819 -41.49 -50.83 -49.28
CA PRO A 819 -42.30 -50.36 -48.17
C PRO A 819 -43.60 -51.15 -48.06
N MET A 820 -44.05 -51.39 -46.83
CA MET A 820 -45.34 -52.06 -46.60
C MET A 820 -46.46 -51.02 -46.61
N ARG A 821 -47.64 -51.37 -47.13
CA ARG A 821 -48.84 -50.55 -47.00
C ARG A 821 -49.73 -51.14 -45.90
N ARG A 822 -50.32 -50.28 -45.07
CA ARG A 822 -51.32 -50.71 -44.08
C ARG A 822 -52.62 -51.06 -44.81
N GLU A 823 -53.24 -52.17 -44.45
CA GLU A 823 -54.49 -52.63 -45.07
C GLU A 823 -55.59 -51.56 -44.93
N GLY A 824 -56.15 -51.10 -46.06
CA GLY A 824 -57.15 -50.03 -46.09
C GLY A 824 -56.62 -48.59 -45.95
N SER A 825 -55.30 -48.37 -45.91
CA SER A 825 -54.67 -47.03 -45.88
C SER A 825 -53.62 -46.84 -46.99
N GLU A 826 -53.47 -45.61 -47.46
CA GLU A 826 -52.40 -45.19 -48.38
C GLU A 826 -51.09 -44.84 -47.64
N ASP A 827 -51.01 -45.12 -46.33
CA ASP A 827 -49.81 -44.88 -45.52
C ASP A 827 -48.70 -45.90 -45.85
N MET A 828 -47.52 -45.36 -46.13
CA MET A 828 -46.30 -46.11 -46.42
C MET A 828 -45.54 -46.37 -45.13
N LEU A 829 -45.30 -47.64 -44.80
CA LEU A 829 -44.55 -48.07 -43.61
C LEU A 829 -43.12 -48.43 -44.02
N VAL A 830 -42.15 -47.67 -43.52
CA VAL A 830 -40.71 -47.89 -43.74
C VAL A 830 -40.10 -48.45 -42.47
N ARG A 831 -39.47 -49.63 -42.53
CA ARG A 831 -38.87 -50.27 -41.35
C ARG A 831 -37.58 -49.55 -40.96
N LEU A 832 -37.47 -49.13 -39.70
CA LEU A 832 -36.26 -48.48 -39.19
C LEU A 832 -35.32 -49.50 -38.51
N PRO A 833 -34.00 -49.31 -38.58
CA PRO A 833 -33.04 -50.11 -37.83
C PRO A 833 -33.15 -49.83 -36.32
N SER A 834 -32.77 -50.82 -35.51
CA SER A 834 -32.72 -50.74 -34.05
C SER A 834 -31.29 -51.00 -33.55
N GLY A 835 -30.94 -50.48 -32.36
CA GLY A 835 -29.59 -50.63 -31.76
C GLY A 835 -28.78 -49.33 -31.77
N ASP A 836 -27.54 -49.36 -31.28
CA ASP A 836 -26.72 -48.16 -31.09
C ASP A 836 -26.41 -47.40 -32.39
N ALA A 837 -26.29 -48.12 -33.52
CA ALA A 837 -26.10 -47.51 -34.83
C ALA A 837 -27.31 -46.67 -35.30
N ALA A 838 -28.52 -46.96 -34.78
CA ALA A 838 -29.74 -46.23 -35.11
C ALA A 838 -29.90 -44.91 -34.30
N ARG A 839 -29.08 -44.72 -33.25
CA ARG A 839 -29.05 -43.49 -32.44
C ARG A 839 -28.23 -42.37 -33.09
N VAL A 840 -27.48 -42.66 -34.15
CA VAL A 840 -26.84 -41.67 -35.03
C VAL A 840 -27.80 -41.37 -36.19
N ALA A 841 -27.85 -40.13 -36.67
CA ALA A 841 -28.74 -39.78 -37.78
C ALA A 841 -28.37 -40.54 -39.06
N PHE A 842 -29.33 -41.23 -39.68
CA PHE A 842 -29.15 -41.95 -40.95
C PHE A 842 -30.21 -41.54 -41.98
N PRO A 843 -29.90 -41.58 -43.30
CA PRO A 843 -30.82 -41.11 -44.33
C PRO A 843 -31.86 -42.18 -44.69
N VAL A 844 -33.12 -41.77 -44.81
CA VAL A 844 -34.22 -42.54 -45.41
C VAL A 844 -34.64 -41.83 -46.68
N ARG A 845 -34.40 -42.44 -47.85
CA ARG A 845 -34.55 -41.82 -49.17
C ARG A 845 -35.58 -42.53 -50.04
N PHE A 846 -36.46 -41.77 -50.68
CA PHE A 846 -37.40 -42.28 -51.69
C PHE A 846 -37.80 -41.20 -52.70
N VAL A 847 -38.25 -41.61 -53.88
CA VAL A 847 -38.71 -40.71 -54.96
C VAL A 847 -40.16 -41.04 -55.31
N PHE A 848 -41.01 -40.02 -55.43
CA PHE A 848 -42.38 -40.16 -55.88
C PHE A 848 -42.71 -39.16 -56.99
N GLU A 849 -43.67 -39.52 -57.82
CA GLU A 849 -44.21 -38.64 -58.86
C GLU A 849 -45.67 -38.32 -58.57
N SER A 850 -46.01 -37.03 -58.62
CA SER A 850 -47.38 -36.54 -58.63
C SER A 850 -47.76 -36.16 -60.06
N PRO A 851 -48.77 -36.83 -60.67
CA PRO A 851 -49.15 -36.59 -62.06
C PRO A 851 -49.72 -35.18 -62.25
N SER A 852 -49.62 -34.66 -63.48
CA SER A 852 -50.24 -33.38 -63.83
C SER A 852 -51.75 -33.39 -63.60
N PRO A 853 -52.34 -32.36 -62.97
CA PRO A 853 -53.79 -32.19 -62.91
C PRO A 853 -54.46 -32.04 -64.28
N TYR A 854 -53.73 -31.53 -65.28
CA TYR A 854 -54.20 -31.29 -66.65
C TYR A 854 -53.13 -31.75 -67.66
N PRO A 855 -53.06 -33.06 -67.97
CA PRO A 855 -52.02 -33.62 -68.84
C PRO A 855 -51.97 -32.94 -70.21
N GLY A 856 -50.79 -32.48 -70.63
CA GLY A 856 -50.57 -31.85 -71.94
C GLY A 856 -50.83 -30.34 -72.00
N GLU A 857 -51.42 -29.72 -70.97
CA GLU A 857 -51.61 -28.26 -70.91
C GLU A 857 -50.36 -27.56 -70.36
N LYS A 858 -49.68 -26.77 -71.19
CA LYS A 858 -48.53 -25.95 -70.75
C LYS A 858 -48.96 -24.83 -69.80
N LEU A 859 -48.05 -24.43 -68.90
CA LEU A 859 -48.19 -23.24 -68.07
C LEU A 859 -48.62 -22.02 -68.90
N GLY A 860 -49.67 -21.32 -68.44
CA GLY A 860 -50.18 -20.13 -69.12
C GLY A 860 -49.29 -18.89 -68.99
N TRP A 861 -49.77 -17.76 -69.47
CA TRP A 861 -49.17 -16.44 -69.28
C TRP A 861 -49.17 -15.92 -67.82
N TRP A 862 -50.00 -16.47 -66.94
CA TRP A 862 -49.95 -16.27 -65.47
C TRP A 862 -50.53 -17.49 -64.77
N GLY A 863 -50.35 -17.61 -63.46
CA GLY A 863 -51.04 -18.63 -62.67
C GLY A 863 -50.28 -19.02 -61.40
N SER A 864 -50.71 -20.13 -60.81
CA SER A 864 -50.07 -20.76 -59.66
C SER A 864 -49.83 -22.25 -59.89
N ILE A 865 -48.81 -22.76 -59.20
CA ILE A 865 -48.45 -24.18 -59.11
C ILE A 865 -48.45 -24.53 -57.62
N ALA A 866 -49.15 -25.58 -57.23
CA ALA A 866 -49.13 -26.10 -55.87
C ALA A 866 -48.20 -27.31 -55.81
N VAL A 867 -47.10 -27.23 -55.06
CA VAL A 867 -46.16 -28.32 -54.84
C VAL A 867 -46.51 -28.99 -53.52
N ALA A 868 -47.04 -30.21 -53.59
CA ALA A 868 -47.46 -30.96 -52.41
C ALA A 868 -46.27 -31.62 -51.71
N ALA A 869 -46.31 -31.68 -50.38
CA ALA A 869 -45.28 -32.31 -49.56
C ALA A 869 -45.80 -33.60 -48.90
N PRO A 870 -44.93 -34.62 -48.73
CA PRO A 870 -45.25 -35.81 -47.93
C PRO A 870 -45.43 -35.45 -46.45
N GLN A 871 -46.26 -36.22 -45.74
CA GLN A 871 -46.47 -36.07 -44.29
C GLN A 871 -45.88 -37.26 -43.55
N VAL A 872 -45.32 -37.04 -42.36
CA VAL A 872 -44.81 -38.09 -41.47
C VAL A 872 -45.66 -38.09 -40.20
N ALA A 873 -46.15 -39.25 -39.78
CA ALA A 873 -46.90 -39.38 -38.53
C ALA A 873 -45.96 -39.74 -37.37
N ASP A 874 -46.33 -39.30 -36.16
CA ASP A 874 -45.72 -39.68 -34.87
C ASP A 874 -44.22 -39.35 -34.68
N VAL A 875 -43.60 -38.62 -35.61
CA VAL A 875 -42.19 -38.20 -35.55
C VAL A 875 -42.06 -36.71 -35.81
N GLY A 876 -41.40 -36.00 -34.88
CA GLY A 876 -41.09 -34.58 -35.05
C GLY A 876 -39.99 -34.35 -36.09
N ILE A 877 -40.19 -33.37 -36.97
CA ILE A 877 -39.20 -32.91 -37.95
C ILE A 877 -38.67 -31.56 -37.49
N MET A 878 -37.36 -31.45 -37.23
CA MET A 878 -36.76 -30.21 -36.72
C MET A 878 -36.58 -29.17 -37.82
N GLU A 879 -36.09 -29.61 -38.98
CA GLU A 879 -35.72 -28.71 -40.07
C GLU A 879 -36.10 -29.31 -41.43
N THR A 880 -36.65 -28.50 -42.32
CA THR A 880 -36.98 -28.87 -43.69
C THR A 880 -36.33 -27.92 -44.69
N ARG A 881 -35.66 -28.49 -45.69
CA ARG A 881 -35.23 -27.81 -46.92
C ARG A 881 -35.98 -28.41 -48.09
N HIS A 882 -36.53 -27.55 -48.94
CA HIS A 882 -37.21 -27.95 -50.16
C HIS A 882 -36.63 -27.18 -51.34
N THR A 883 -35.87 -27.87 -52.18
CA THR A 883 -35.32 -27.34 -53.42
C THR A 883 -36.31 -27.59 -54.56
N LEU A 884 -36.74 -26.52 -55.21
CA LEU A 884 -37.61 -26.54 -56.38
C LEU A 884 -36.81 -26.26 -57.64
N PHE A 885 -37.00 -27.09 -58.66
CA PHE A 885 -36.54 -26.86 -60.03
C PHE A 885 -37.76 -26.56 -60.90
N LEU A 886 -37.93 -25.28 -61.23
CA LEU A 886 -39.10 -24.77 -61.94
C LEU A 886 -38.77 -24.51 -63.42
N PRO A 887 -39.75 -24.59 -64.35
CA PRO A 887 -39.48 -24.34 -65.78
C PRO A 887 -38.82 -22.99 -66.10
N ALA A 888 -37.64 -23.01 -66.72
CA ALA A 888 -36.88 -21.80 -67.06
C ALA A 888 -37.30 -21.18 -68.41
N ASN A 889 -36.79 -19.96 -68.67
CA ASN A 889 -36.81 -19.21 -69.95
C ASN A 889 -38.08 -18.40 -70.31
N GLU A 890 -39.30 -18.92 -70.09
CA GLU A 890 -40.54 -18.23 -70.51
C GLU A 890 -41.31 -17.54 -69.36
N TRP A 891 -41.08 -17.93 -68.11
CA TRP A 891 -41.79 -17.43 -66.93
C TRP A 891 -40.87 -16.76 -65.91
N HIS A 892 -41.44 -15.84 -65.14
CA HIS A 892 -40.85 -15.25 -63.93
C HIS A 892 -41.71 -15.63 -62.74
N TYR A 893 -41.10 -16.13 -61.68
CA TYR A 893 -41.78 -16.52 -60.46
C TYR A 893 -41.97 -15.31 -59.54
N THR A 894 -43.23 -14.94 -59.33
CA THR A 894 -43.62 -13.68 -58.68
C THR A 894 -43.70 -13.77 -57.17
N GLY A 895 -43.82 -14.98 -56.62
CA GLY A 895 -43.88 -15.20 -55.18
C GLY A 895 -44.10 -16.65 -54.80
N PHE A 896 -43.66 -16.98 -53.59
CA PHE A 896 -43.82 -18.27 -52.94
C PHE A 896 -44.75 -18.07 -51.73
N SER A 897 -45.83 -18.85 -51.65
CA SER A 897 -46.78 -18.87 -50.55
C SER A 897 -46.71 -20.22 -49.84
N GLY A 898 -46.97 -20.23 -48.54
CA GLY A 898 -46.85 -21.41 -47.70
C GLY A 898 -46.01 -21.10 -46.47
N PRO A 899 -45.85 -22.07 -45.56
CA PRO A 899 -45.11 -21.87 -44.33
C PRO A 899 -43.59 -22.01 -44.50
N LEU A 900 -43.10 -22.42 -45.68
CA LEU A 900 -41.67 -22.39 -46.00
C LEU A 900 -41.25 -21.02 -46.52
N SER A 901 -40.06 -20.59 -46.11
CA SER A 901 -39.48 -19.29 -46.47
C SER A 901 -38.29 -19.47 -47.42
N PRO A 902 -38.13 -18.64 -48.46
CA PRO A 902 -37.01 -18.78 -49.38
C PRO A 902 -35.67 -18.48 -48.69
N GLU A 903 -34.67 -19.34 -48.91
CA GLU A 903 -33.31 -19.28 -48.34
C GLU A 903 -32.63 -17.93 -48.65
N SER A 904 -33.01 -17.30 -49.77
CA SER A 904 -32.55 -15.94 -50.12
C SER A 904 -33.69 -14.93 -50.16
N ARG A 905 -34.16 -14.50 -48.98
CA ARG A 905 -35.06 -13.33 -48.89
C ARG A 905 -34.39 -12.01 -49.35
N ASN A 906 -33.07 -12.03 -49.55
CA ASN A 906 -32.20 -10.86 -49.66
C ASN A 906 -31.74 -10.45 -51.08
N ARG A 907 -32.25 -11.03 -52.19
CA ARG A 907 -31.83 -10.58 -53.54
C ARG A 907 -32.19 -9.12 -53.83
N SER A 908 -33.36 -8.64 -53.40
CA SER A 908 -33.83 -7.29 -53.70
C SER A 908 -33.20 -6.20 -52.83
N TRP A 909 -32.94 -6.48 -51.54
CA TRP A 909 -32.27 -5.56 -50.62
C TRP A 909 -30.77 -5.43 -50.91
N ARG A 910 -30.08 -6.53 -51.23
CA ARG A 910 -28.66 -6.49 -51.64
C ARG A 910 -28.43 -5.69 -52.91
N MET A 911 -29.34 -5.77 -53.88
CA MET A 911 -29.26 -4.97 -55.12
C MET A 911 -29.52 -3.47 -54.85
N MET A 912 -30.35 -3.13 -53.88
CA MET A 912 -30.51 -1.73 -53.44
C MET A 912 -29.28 -1.25 -52.67
N GLN A 913 -28.76 -2.05 -51.74
CA GLN A 913 -27.54 -1.74 -50.99
C GLN A 913 -26.32 -1.56 -51.88
N SER A 914 -26.15 -2.35 -52.95
CA SER A 914 -25.02 -2.16 -53.88
C SER A 914 -25.10 -0.81 -54.61
N ILE A 915 -26.30 -0.38 -54.99
CA ILE A 915 -26.53 0.93 -55.63
C ILE A 915 -26.38 2.08 -54.61
N VAL A 916 -26.83 1.91 -53.36
CA VAL A 916 -26.66 2.91 -52.29
C VAL A 916 -25.21 3.04 -51.86
N ASN A 917 -24.50 1.92 -51.68
CA ASN A 917 -23.12 1.91 -51.17
C ASN A 917 -22.13 2.61 -52.10
N GLU A 918 -22.38 2.65 -53.42
CA GLU A 918 -21.56 3.46 -54.34
C GLU A 918 -21.66 4.97 -54.07
N VAL A 919 -22.79 5.43 -53.53
CA VAL A 919 -23.10 6.86 -53.31
C VAL A 919 -22.89 7.27 -51.84
N LEU A 920 -23.25 6.39 -50.91
CA LEU A 920 -23.17 6.59 -49.45
C LEU A 920 -22.66 5.29 -48.80
N PRO A 921 -21.34 5.13 -48.61
CA PRO A 921 -20.71 3.86 -48.21
C PRO A 921 -20.96 3.42 -46.75
N ALA A 922 -21.99 3.94 -46.07
CA ALA A 922 -22.26 3.65 -44.65
C ALA A 922 -23.75 3.71 -44.28
N PHE A 923 -24.65 3.27 -45.17
CA PHE A 923 -26.08 3.17 -44.84
C PHE A 923 -26.40 1.83 -44.15
N GLY A 924 -26.41 1.84 -42.82
CA GLY A 924 -26.95 0.77 -41.97
C GLY A 924 -25.95 -0.34 -41.58
N PRO A 925 -26.28 -1.15 -40.56
CA PRO A 925 -25.43 -2.26 -40.12
C PRO A 925 -25.25 -3.28 -41.26
N GLN A 926 -24.03 -3.77 -41.45
CA GLN A 926 -23.76 -4.93 -42.29
C GLN A 926 -24.49 -6.13 -41.69
N LEU A 927 -25.64 -6.49 -42.26
CA LEU A 927 -26.45 -7.64 -41.88
C LEU A 927 -25.80 -8.98 -42.28
N ASP A 928 -24.54 -8.97 -42.73
CA ASP A 928 -23.79 -10.18 -43.10
C ASP A 928 -23.67 -11.16 -41.91
N THR A 929 -23.78 -10.68 -40.68
CA THR A 929 -23.59 -11.50 -39.47
C THR A 929 -24.85 -12.10 -38.88
N LEU A 930 -26.06 -11.73 -39.36
CA LEU A 930 -27.32 -12.27 -38.82
C LEU A 930 -27.92 -13.40 -39.67
N ASP A 931 -27.62 -13.47 -40.97
CA ASP A 931 -28.10 -14.57 -41.83
C ASP A 931 -27.26 -15.87 -41.63
N ASP A 932 -25.98 -15.76 -41.25
CA ASP A 932 -25.08 -16.90 -41.05
C ASP A 932 -25.21 -17.55 -39.66
N ALA A 933 -25.97 -16.96 -38.73
CA ALA A 933 -25.87 -17.28 -37.32
C ALA A 933 -26.65 -18.52 -36.84
N GLN A 934 -27.44 -19.22 -37.66
CA GLN A 934 -28.26 -20.35 -37.16
C GLN A 934 -28.66 -21.40 -38.23
N GLN A 935 -27.87 -21.64 -39.26
CA GLN A 935 -28.18 -22.70 -40.23
C GLN A 935 -27.37 -23.97 -39.95
N SER A 936 -28.05 -25.05 -39.56
CA SER A 936 -27.44 -26.38 -39.45
C SER A 936 -26.95 -26.80 -40.84
N GLN A 937 -25.66 -27.03 -41.00
CA GLN A 937 -25.16 -27.60 -42.25
C GLN A 937 -25.73 -29.02 -42.40
N MET A 938 -26.57 -29.23 -43.41
CA MET A 938 -27.18 -30.54 -43.64
C MET A 938 -26.11 -31.62 -43.78
N PRO A 939 -26.31 -32.82 -43.19
CA PRO A 939 -25.36 -33.90 -43.36
C PRO A 939 -25.22 -34.24 -44.85
N ASP A 940 -23.99 -34.28 -45.35
CA ASP A 940 -23.76 -34.65 -46.75
C ASP A 940 -23.90 -36.17 -46.91
N ILE A 941 -24.45 -36.59 -48.04
CA ILE A 941 -24.50 -38.02 -48.37
C ILE A 941 -23.23 -38.32 -49.14
N ASP A 942 -22.44 -39.28 -48.63
CA ASP A 942 -21.24 -39.73 -49.31
C ASP A 942 -21.52 -40.10 -50.77
N SER A 943 -20.59 -39.72 -51.65
CA SER A 943 -20.74 -39.89 -53.09
C SER A 943 -20.97 -41.34 -53.53
N ASP A 944 -20.42 -42.32 -52.80
CA ASP A 944 -20.64 -43.75 -53.01
C ASP A 944 -22.11 -44.14 -52.75
N VAL A 945 -22.70 -43.68 -51.65
CA VAL A 945 -24.11 -43.92 -51.31
C VAL A 945 -25.04 -43.23 -52.30
N ARG A 946 -24.69 -42.03 -52.79
CA ARG A 946 -25.47 -41.35 -53.84
C ARG A 946 -25.55 -42.13 -55.15
N THR A 947 -24.52 -42.91 -55.50
CA THR A 947 -24.55 -43.74 -56.73
C THR A 947 -25.49 -44.95 -56.63
N LEU A 948 -25.76 -45.45 -55.43
CA LEU A 948 -26.67 -46.59 -55.20
C LEU A 948 -28.14 -46.24 -55.51
N TYR A 949 -28.47 -44.96 -55.56
CA TYR A 949 -29.85 -44.50 -55.55
C TYR A 949 -30.61 -44.55 -56.88
N GLY A 950 -29.97 -44.93 -58.00
CA GLY A 950 -30.59 -45.36 -59.25
C GLY A 950 -31.40 -44.33 -60.06
N SER A 951 -32.22 -43.48 -59.43
CA SER A 951 -33.07 -42.46 -60.04
C SER A 951 -32.89 -41.10 -59.35
N GLN A 952 -32.43 -40.11 -60.11
CA GLN A 952 -32.32 -38.71 -59.65
C GLN A 952 -33.40 -37.85 -60.30
N VAL A 953 -33.92 -36.89 -59.55
CA VAL A 953 -34.85 -35.88 -60.05
C VAL A 953 -34.13 -34.99 -61.06
N GLN A 954 -34.80 -34.61 -62.15
CA GLN A 954 -34.19 -33.75 -63.16
C GLN A 954 -33.92 -32.35 -62.61
N GLN A 955 -32.65 -32.00 -62.39
CA GLN A 955 -32.23 -30.72 -61.81
C GLN A 955 -32.08 -29.60 -62.85
N GLN A 956 -32.99 -29.54 -63.84
CA GLN A 956 -32.96 -28.52 -64.89
C GLN A 956 -34.02 -27.45 -64.64
N GLY A 957 -33.66 -26.18 -64.78
CA GLY A 957 -34.60 -25.06 -64.67
C GLY A 957 -34.16 -23.97 -63.68
N HIS A 958 -35.12 -23.12 -63.30
CA HIS A 958 -34.95 -22.09 -62.27
C HIS A 958 -34.96 -22.76 -60.89
N ARG A 959 -33.81 -22.77 -60.22
CA ARG A 959 -33.64 -23.34 -58.88
C ARG A 959 -34.04 -22.34 -57.80
N GLU A 960 -34.94 -22.76 -56.92
CA GLU A 960 -35.33 -22.02 -55.72
C GLU A 960 -35.27 -22.93 -54.49
N VAL A 961 -34.70 -22.43 -53.40
CA VAL A 961 -34.57 -23.20 -52.16
C VAL A 961 -35.42 -22.55 -51.09
N LEU A 962 -36.26 -23.36 -50.45
CA LEU A 962 -37.16 -22.96 -49.39
C LEU A 962 -36.78 -23.71 -48.11
N HIS A 963 -36.92 -23.06 -46.98
CA HIS A 963 -36.52 -23.55 -45.66
C HIS A 963 -37.59 -23.28 -44.61
N ARG A 964 -37.70 -24.19 -43.63
CA ARG A 964 -38.54 -24.04 -42.45
C ARG A 964 -37.98 -24.84 -41.28
N LEU A 965 -38.09 -24.29 -40.07
CA LEU A 965 -38.02 -25.07 -38.82
C LEU A 965 -39.37 -25.77 -38.62
N GLY A 966 -39.39 -27.10 -38.69
CA GLY A 966 -40.61 -27.91 -38.65
C GLY A 966 -40.81 -28.82 -39.87
N PRO A 967 -42.00 -29.44 -40.00
CA PRO A 967 -42.28 -30.41 -41.05
C PRO A 967 -42.45 -29.78 -42.45
N PRO A 968 -42.23 -30.57 -43.52
CA PRO A 968 -42.55 -30.20 -44.88
C PRO A 968 -44.01 -29.78 -45.02
N ALA A 969 -44.27 -28.86 -45.94
CA ALA A 969 -45.60 -28.34 -46.19
C ALA A 969 -45.74 -27.93 -47.65
N GLU A 970 -47.00 -27.75 -48.08
CA GLU A 970 -47.32 -27.35 -49.43
C GLU A 970 -46.75 -25.96 -49.77
N ILE A 971 -46.19 -25.84 -50.97
CA ILE A 971 -45.64 -24.60 -51.50
C ILE A 971 -46.49 -24.15 -52.69
N GLY A 972 -47.12 -22.99 -52.58
CA GLY A 972 -47.73 -22.30 -53.71
C GLY A 972 -46.71 -21.44 -54.44
N VAL A 973 -46.52 -21.67 -55.73
CA VAL A 973 -45.62 -20.90 -56.59
C VAL A 973 -46.47 -20.08 -57.56
N THR A 974 -46.40 -18.76 -57.48
CA THR A 974 -47.05 -17.87 -58.46
C THR A 974 -46.09 -17.48 -59.56
N PHE A 975 -46.58 -17.43 -60.80
CA PHE A 975 -45.74 -17.10 -61.96
C PHE A 975 -46.44 -16.16 -62.94
N ARG A 976 -45.62 -15.43 -63.69
CA ARG A 976 -46.02 -14.50 -64.75
C ARG A 976 -45.11 -14.69 -65.97
N GLY A 977 -45.69 -14.73 -67.15
CA GLY A 977 -44.98 -14.83 -68.41
C GLY A 977 -44.10 -13.61 -68.66
N ARG A 978 -42.92 -13.83 -69.24
CA ARG A 978 -41.90 -12.80 -69.44
C ARG A 978 -42.41 -11.60 -70.27
N ARG A 979 -43.27 -11.84 -71.26
CA ARG A 979 -43.89 -10.77 -72.09
C ARG A 979 -44.73 -9.80 -71.26
N ILE A 980 -45.46 -10.29 -70.27
CA ILE A 980 -46.27 -9.44 -69.38
C ILE A 980 -45.36 -8.64 -68.45
N THR A 981 -44.27 -9.23 -67.95
CA THR A 981 -43.26 -8.49 -67.16
C THR A 981 -42.68 -7.31 -67.96
N PHE A 982 -42.35 -7.50 -69.24
CA PHE A 982 -41.89 -6.41 -70.11
C PHE A 982 -42.96 -5.33 -70.32
N PHE A 983 -44.23 -5.72 -70.49
CA PHE A 983 -45.33 -4.77 -70.59
C PHE A 983 -45.42 -3.86 -69.35
N TYR A 984 -45.31 -4.44 -68.14
CA TYR A 984 -45.31 -3.64 -66.90
C TYR A 984 -44.09 -2.72 -66.76
N GLN A 985 -42.90 -3.16 -67.20
CA GLN A 985 -41.72 -2.30 -67.22
C GLN A 985 -41.92 -1.08 -68.13
N ALA A 986 -42.41 -1.31 -69.35
CA ALA A 986 -42.69 -0.24 -70.30
C ALA A 986 -43.75 0.73 -69.78
N LEU A 987 -44.79 0.22 -69.13
CA LEU A 987 -45.84 1.04 -68.52
C LEU A 987 -45.30 1.90 -67.37
N ALA A 988 -44.52 1.32 -66.44
CA ALA A 988 -43.93 2.05 -65.33
C ALA A 988 -42.95 3.15 -65.81
N PHE A 989 -42.12 2.84 -66.81
CA PHE A 989 -41.24 3.81 -67.46
C PHE A 989 -42.04 4.98 -68.04
N LEU A 990 -43.11 4.68 -68.80
CA LEU A 990 -43.92 5.68 -69.49
C LEU A 990 -44.70 6.58 -68.52
N VAL A 991 -45.28 6.01 -67.45
CA VAL A 991 -45.96 6.77 -66.40
C VAL A 991 -45.00 7.71 -65.68
N SER A 992 -43.82 7.22 -65.30
CA SER A 992 -42.77 8.04 -64.68
C SER A 992 -42.31 9.16 -65.61
N LEU A 993 -42.11 8.86 -66.90
CA LEU A 993 -41.71 9.84 -67.90
C LEU A 993 -42.75 10.94 -68.09
N ILE A 994 -44.03 10.60 -68.26
CA ILE A 994 -45.12 11.57 -68.45
C ILE A 994 -45.26 12.47 -67.22
N ALA A 995 -45.20 11.89 -66.01
CA ALA A 995 -45.29 12.65 -64.77
C ALA A 995 -44.16 13.69 -64.65
N GLY A 996 -42.93 13.30 -64.98
CA GLY A 996 -41.80 14.23 -64.92
C GLY A 996 -41.82 15.25 -66.06
N VAL A 997 -42.26 14.92 -67.28
CA VAL A 997 -42.49 15.93 -68.33
C VAL A 997 -43.55 16.95 -67.90
N ARG A 998 -44.60 16.53 -67.18
CA ARG A 998 -45.60 17.47 -66.63
C ARG A 998 -45.00 18.43 -65.60
N CYS A 999 -43.96 18.02 -64.89
CA CYS A 999 -43.21 18.85 -63.94
C CYS A 999 -42.18 19.79 -64.61
N TRP A 1000 -42.06 19.82 -65.94
CA TRP A 1000 -40.99 20.52 -66.65
C TRP A 1000 -40.89 22.03 -66.35
N ASN A 1001 -42.04 22.71 -66.30
CA ASN A 1001 -42.14 24.16 -66.03
C ASN A 1001 -42.60 24.48 -64.59
N ARG A 1002 -42.63 23.46 -63.72
CA ARG A 1002 -43.07 23.63 -62.33
C ARG A 1002 -41.94 24.09 -61.42
N SER A 1003 -42.30 24.48 -60.19
CA SER A 1003 -41.34 24.96 -59.19
C SER A 1003 -40.30 23.88 -58.83
N PRO A 1004 -39.11 24.27 -58.31
CA PRO A 1004 -38.09 23.31 -57.89
C PRO A 1004 -38.59 22.30 -56.85
N GLN A 1005 -39.53 22.70 -56.00
CA GLN A 1005 -40.13 21.83 -54.99
C GLN A 1005 -40.97 20.71 -55.61
N GLU A 1006 -41.73 20.99 -56.67
CA GLU A 1006 -42.52 19.96 -57.38
C GLU A 1006 -41.62 18.98 -58.14
N LYS A 1007 -40.51 19.46 -58.72
CA LYS A 1007 -39.49 18.62 -59.34
C LYS A 1007 -38.81 17.70 -58.33
N LEU A 1008 -38.53 18.23 -57.13
CA LEU A 1008 -37.97 17.44 -56.03
C LEU A 1008 -38.96 16.37 -55.54
N ARG A 1009 -40.26 16.70 -55.42
CA ARG A 1009 -41.32 15.73 -55.09
C ARG A 1009 -41.41 14.60 -56.11
N TYR A 1010 -41.32 14.92 -57.41
CA TYR A 1010 -41.28 13.91 -58.46
C TYR A 1010 -40.09 12.95 -58.29
N LEU A 1011 -38.88 13.48 -58.09
CA LEU A 1011 -37.67 12.68 -57.89
C LEU A 1011 -37.73 11.85 -56.60
N ALA A 1012 -38.34 12.40 -55.54
CA ALA A 1012 -38.57 11.69 -54.30
C ALA A 1012 -39.54 10.51 -54.49
N ILE A 1013 -40.57 10.63 -55.33
CA ILE A 1013 -41.56 9.56 -55.56
C ILE A 1013 -41.03 8.52 -56.55
N PHE A 1014 -40.65 8.94 -57.76
CA PHE A 1014 -40.34 8.03 -58.88
C PHE A 1014 -38.86 7.62 -58.96
N GLY A 1015 -37.97 8.34 -58.28
CA GLY A 1015 -36.56 7.98 -58.11
C GLY A 1015 -36.34 7.28 -56.77
N LEU A 1016 -36.29 8.06 -55.70
CA LEU A 1016 -35.94 7.58 -54.34
C LEU A 1016 -37.02 6.65 -53.77
N GLY A 1017 -38.30 6.95 -53.99
CA GLY A 1017 -39.43 6.12 -53.56
C GLY A 1017 -39.47 4.79 -54.32
N ALA A 1018 -39.30 4.80 -55.63
CA ALA A 1018 -39.19 3.57 -56.42
C ALA A 1018 -37.99 2.71 -55.99
N MET A 1019 -36.87 3.35 -55.64
CA MET A 1019 -35.67 2.70 -55.11
C MET A 1019 -35.89 2.08 -53.73
N LEU A 1020 -36.58 2.76 -52.82
CA LEU A 1020 -36.94 2.19 -51.51
C LEU A 1020 -37.90 1.00 -51.67
N LEU A 1021 -38.82 1.09 -52.62
CA LEU A 1021 -39.78 0.02 -52.90
C LEU A 1021 -39.12 -1.24 -53.49
N THR A 1022 -37.92 -1.18 -54.11
CA THR A 1022 -37.30 -2.41 -54.63
C THR A 1022 -37.04 -3.45 -53.56
N GLY A 1023 -36.79 -3.05 -52.32
CA GLY A 1023 -36.62 -3.97 -51.18
C GLY A 1023 -37.91 -4.65 -50.72
N LEU A 1024 -39.09 -4.07 -51.05
CA LEU A 1024 -40.41 -4.54 -50.61
C LEU A 1024 -41.09 -5.49 -51.59
N PHE A 1025 -40.62 -5.54 -52.84
CA PHE A 1025 -41.21 -6.37 -53.89
C PHE A 1025 -40.35 -7.58 -54.25
N SER A 1026 -41.01 -8.64 -54.72
CA SER A 1026 -40.34 -9.84 -55.20
C SER A 1026 -39.39 -9.55 -56.36
N ALA A 1027 -38.36 -10.38 -56.52
CA ALA A 1027 -37.32 -10.22 -57.55
C ALA A 1027 -37.91 -10.05 -58.97
N ALA A 1028 -39.05 -10.67 -59.26
CA ALA A 1028 -39.75 -10.55 -60.56
C ALA A 1028 -40.30 -9.14 -60.84
N ASN A 1029 -40.47 -8.30 -59.81
CA ASN A 1029 -41.03 -6.94 -59.92
C ASN A 1029 -39.97 -5.83 -59.80
N VAL A 1030 -38.76 -6.16 -59.34
CA VAL A 1030 -37.62 -5.22 -59.30
C VAL A 1030 -37.34 -4.56 -60.65
N PRO A 1031 -37.34 -5.28 -61.80
CA PRO A 1031 -37.15 -4.65 -63.10
C PRO A 1031 -38.18 -3.57 -63.45
N VAL A 1032 -39.42 -3.70 -62.95
CA VAL A 1032 -40.50 -2.72 -63.19
C VAL A 1032 -40.20 -1.41 -62.46
N LEU A 1033 -39.71 -1.49 -61.22
CA LEU A 1033 -39.32 -0.32 -60.42
C LEU A 1033 -38.05 0.34 -60.98
N LEU A 1034 -37.08 -0.45 -61.43
CA LEU A 1034 -35.87 0.06 -62.10
C LEU A 1034 -36.22 0.84 -63.37
N ALA A 1035 -37.21 0.39 -64.14
CA ALA A 1035 -37.70 1.12 -65.30
C ALA A 1035 -38.25 2.51 -64.92
N SER A 1036 -39.00 2.62 -63.81
CA SER A 1036 -39.47 3.91 -63.28
C SER A 1036 -38.30 4.84 -62.89
N MET A 1037 -37.28 4.29 -62.22
CA MET A 1037 -36.09 5.04 -61.80
C MET A 1037 -35.29 5.56 -62.99
N LEU A 1038 -35.12 4.72 -64.03
CA LEU A 1038 -34.38 5.08 -65.23
C LEU A 1038 -35.05 6.26 -65.96
N ALA A 1039 -36.38 6.29 -66.04
CA ALA A 1039 -37.13 7.43 -66.56
C ALA A 1039 -36.89 8.71 -65.73
N ALA A 1040 -36.93 8.62 -64.40
CA ALA A 1040 -36.68 9.75 -63.51
C ALA A 1040 -35.26 10.30 -63.64
N PHE A 1041 -34.26 9.42 -63.79
CA PHE A 1041 -32.87 9.80 -64.00
C PHE A 1041 -32.64 10.52 -65.33
N ILE A 1042 -33.24 10.05 -66.42
CA ILE A 1042 -33.18 10.73 -67.72
C ILE A 1042 -33.75 12.16 -67.61
N LEU A 1043 -34.86 12.34 -66.90
CA LEU A 1043 -35.48 13.65 -66.74
C LEU A 1043 -34.70 14.60 -65.81
N LEU A 1044 -34.08 14.07 -64.75
CA LEU A 1044 -33.13 14.81 -63.92
C LEU A 1044 -32.02 15.42 -64.79
N LEU A 1045 -31.37 14.59 -65.61
CA LEU A 1045 -30.30 15.03 -66.50
C LEU A 1045 -30.78 16.11 -67.48
N ALA A 1046 -31.98 15.94 -68.05
CA ALA A 1046 -32.55 16.89 -68.97
C ALA A 1046 -32.85 18.26 -68.29
N TRP A 1047 -33.32 18.26 -67.04
CA TRP A 1047 -33.53 19.49 -66.26
C TRP A 1047 -32.23 20.19 -65.87
N VAL A 1048 -31.22 19.43 -65.44
CA VAL A 1048 -29.90 19.97 -65.11
C VAL A 1048 -29.29 20.61 -66.35
N PHE A 1049 -29.32 19.92 -67.50
CA PHE A 1049 -28.82 20.44 -68.77
C PHE A 1049 -29.49 21.76 -69.16
N ARG A 1050 -30.82 21.85 -69.08
CA ARG A 1050 -31.56 23.11 -69.33
C ARG A 1050 -31.16 24.22 -68.38
N SER A 1051 -30.98 23.90 -67.09
CA SER A 1051 -30.62 24.89 -66.07
C SER A 1051 -29.21 25.44 -66.35
N VAL A 1052 -28.24 24.57 -66.65
CA VAL A 1052 -26.88 24.95 -67.05
C VAL A 1052 -26.89 25.79 -68.34
N LEU A 1053 -27.67 25.38 -69.35
CA LEU A 1053 -27.81 26.12 -70.61
C LEU A 1053 -28.42 27.52 -70.39
N SER A 1054 -29.43 27.63 -69.51
CA SER A 1054 -30.04 28.92 -69.16
C SER A 1054 -29.09 29.84 -68.38
N LEU A 1055 -28.23 29.26 -67.52
CA LEU A 1055 -27.19 29.99 -66.80
C LEU A 1055 -26.13 30.50 -67.78
N ALA A 1056 -25.69 29.66 -68.71
CA ALA A 1056 -24.73 30.00 -69.76
C ALA A 1056 -25.26 31.10 -70.71
N LEU A 1057 -26.55 31.05 -71.05
CA LEU A 1057 -27.20 32.09 -71.85
C LEU A 1057 -27.31 33.42 -71.08
N ARG A 1058 -27.62 33.39 -69.78
CA ARG A 1058 -27.66 34.60 -68.94
C ARG A 1058 -26.27 35.20 -68.72
N THR A 1059 -25.24 34.38 -68.50
CA THR A 1059 -23.86 34.86 -68.38
C THR A 1059 -23.36 35.44 -69.71
N TRP A 1060 -23.74 34.83 -70.84
CA TRP A 1060 -23.45 35.38 -72.17
C TRP A 1060 -24.13 36.73 -72.42
N GLN A 1061 -25.41 36.88 -72.07
CA GLN A 1061 -26.12 38.16 -72.16
C GLN A 1061 -25.53 39.24 -71.23
N TRP A 1062 -25.08 38.85 -70.03
CA TRP A 1062 -24.39 39.76 -69.11
C TRP A 1062 -23.01 40.20 -69.65
N LEU A 1063 -22.24 39.29 -70.25
CA LEU A 1063 -20.97 39.59 -70.93
C LEU A 1063 -21.18 40.52 -72.15
N ASN A 1064 -22.28 40.37 -72.88
CA ASN A 1064 -22.57 41.20 -74.05
C ASN A 1064 -23.02 42.63 -73.67
N SER A 1065 -23.77 42.79 -72.56
CA SER A 1065 -24.19 44.10 -72.05
C SER A 1065 -23.08 44.90 -71.34
N SER A 1066 -22.04 44.22 -70.86
CA SER A 1066 -20.84 44.85 -70.29
C SER A 1066 -19.84 45.31 -71.37
N TRP A 1067 -19.88 44.71 -72.57
CA TRP A 1067 -19.10 45.14 -73.73
C TRP A 1067 -19.66 46.41 -74.41
N THR A 1068 -20.98 46.63 -74.41
CA THR A 1068 -21.61 47.84 -75.00
C THR A 1068 -21.45 49.11 -74.14
N LYS A 1069 -21.10 48.99 -72.85
CA LYS A 1069 -20.80 50.14 -71.97
C LYS A 1069 -19.35 50.67 -72.06
N ARG A 1070 -18.47 50.07 -72.86
CA ARG A 1070 -17.05 50.48 -73.01
C ARG A 1070 -16.75 51.39 -74.22
N ARG A 1071 -17.76 51.90 -74.93
CA ARG A 1071 -17.61 53.00 -75.91
C ARG A 1071 -18.35 54.25 -75.41
N ALA A 1072 -17.67 55.03 -74.58
CA ALA A 1072 -18.02 56.42 -74.30
C ALA A 1072 -16.80 57.28 -74.65
N THR A 1073 -16.90 58.04 -75.75
CA THR A 1073 -15.96 59.11 -76.12
C THR A 1073 -16.22 60.39 -75.29
N PRO A 1074 -15.21 61.26 -75.06
CA PRO A 1074 -15.18 62.26 -73.98
C PRO A 1074 -16.00 63.54 -74.27
N PRO A 1075 -16.22 64.41 -73.26
CA PRO A 1075 -17.22 65.48 -73.27
C PRO A 1075 -16.77 66.75 -74.03
N PRO A 1076 -17.70 67.55 -74.58
CA PRO A 1076 -17.38 68.84 -75.18
C PRO A 1076 -17.23 69.98 -74.13
N PRO A 1077 -16.41 71.02 -74.41
CA PRO A 1077 -16.07 72.13 -73.51
C PRO A 1077 -17.16 73.24 -73.41
N PRO A 1078 -17.07 74.15 -72.41
CA PRO A 1078 -18.19 75.02 -71.98
C PRO A 1078 -18.42 76.24 -72.88
N ALA A 1079 -19.67 76.73 -72.87
CA ALA A 1079 -20.18 77.80 -73.72
C ALA A 1079 -19.75 79.22 -73.28
N PRO A 1080 -19.51 80.16 -74.23
CA PRO A 1080 -19.49 81.59 -73.95
C PRO A 1080 -20.83 82.28 -74.34
N PRO A 1081 -21.25 83.36 -73.65
CA PRO A 1081 -22.45 84.13 -73.98
C PRO A 1081 -22.10 85.44 -74.72
N PRO A 1082 -23.08 86.32 -75.05
CA PRO A 1082 -24.37 86.13 -75.73
C PRO A 1082 -24.44 87.07 -76.98
N ILE A 1083 -25.62 87.21 -77.63
CA ILE A 1083 -26.24 88.44 -78.20
C ILE A 1083 -27.17 88.10 -79.40
N PRO A 1084 -28.40 88.68 -79.50
CA PRO A 1084 -29.36 88.53 -80.61
C PRO A 1084 -29.13 89.63 -81.70
N PRO A 1085 -29.89 89.79 -82.81
CA PRO A 1085 -30.94 88.99 -83.47
C PRO A 1085 -30.74 88.83 -85.03
N THR A 1086 -31.81 88.44 -85.73
CA THR A 1086 -32.21 88.75 -87.14
C THR A 1086 -31.69 87.95 -88.37
N ASN A 1087 -32.68 87.48 -89.16
CA ASN A 1087 -32.76 87.19 -90.63
C ASN A 1087 -31.87 88.12 -91.52
N PRO A 1088 -31.59 87.88 -92.84
CA PRO A 1088 -32.42 87.21 -93.88
C PRO A 1088 -31.65 86.44 -95.01
N THR A 1089 -32.44 85.94 -95.98
CA THR A 1089 -32.25 85.60 -97.44
C THR A 1089 -31.09 86.27 -98.24
N PRO A 1090 -30.92 86.06 -99.57
CA PRO A 1090 -30.91 84.89 -100.47
C PRO A 1090 -29.70 84.90 -101.46
N ALA A 1091 -29.76 84.06 -102.51
CA ALA A 1091 -29.13 84.19 -103.85
C ALA A 1091 -27.88 83.35 -104.17
N ALA A 1092 -27.85 82.95 -105.45
CA ALA A 1092 -27.02 81.92 -106.08
C ALA A 1092 -25.67 82.44 -106.59
N GLN A 1093 -24.69 81.52 -106.71
CA GLN A 1093 -23.93 81.22 -107.94
C GLN A 1093 -23.13 79.93 -107.75
#